data_AF-G5AA29-F1
#
_entry.id   AF-G5AA29-F1
#
_cell.length_a   1.000
_cell.length_b   1.000
_cell.length_c   1.000
_cell.angle_alpha   90.00
_cell.angle_beta   90.00
_cell.angle_gamma   90.00
#
_symmetry.space_group_name_H-M   'P 1'
#
loop_
_entity.id
_entity.type
_entity.pdbx_description
1 polymer ?
#
loop_
_entity_poly.entity_id
_entity_poly.type
_entity_poly.pdbx_seq_one_letter_code
_entity_poly.pdbx_strand_id
1 'polypeptide(L)'
;MGLLVEGSPLDWPDALEWLQHVRTQGIDQFLHTYRRVKDIEGDELKWGDELEYGVFQMDKDSKRARLALRGAEILHQLQAKEKQSKEQGRDPASPTGAATAGPQPCVDGCNWVPEYGAWMIEGTPSAPYGGFTSDLRKVEGNMRLRRARLLALLHEDEIAPSVTAFPMMGVGDFTVPPSQPHGPVAMSDYISDVVINPHPRFATLTRNIRQRRTRKVDIRVPVFQDVYTEARQEEEQALWNAEKSRPHYESKRDVSSSSSSPYGSAPTSPSSTSNSDDNADAMSKSPSPPTTLRKTLDHERTRKLSTVDNDHKAEPYPGFIHMDAMAFGMGMCCLQVTFQAKNVGESRHLYDHLGVLSPILLALTAATPILKGRLADTDVRWATISAAVDDRTPQELGEAPPPTDEETKAKYAKMAGNGVKRLPKSRYEGISTFICNHKQGEDPHTLTDKYNDVDVPYDEDSYKTLIDAGVDHLLALHISHLFIRDPLVIYQQRLHLDNERETDHFENIQSTNWQTVRWKPPPPAPSSTEGPHIGWRTEFRSMEIQLTDFENAAFTVFIALVSRVILTFDLNLYTPLSKVNDNMEAAHRVNAVLDEKFHFRCHMAPPEKEDCSSTGGCHLHEDPDACELMTIAEIMLGKGSYFPGLIPLVYAYLDYIECDEATRTLVEKYMCLIAKRATGELPTAATWMRRFVRAHPDYRHDSAVPHSTAFDLLNECQLIGEGLKQCPELLGEFKIAPVRGQAAYRVPLKSSGVAAEKRQALLQRYLGRTASNVFVSTSHCFFPTTPAKSYVSETAVDRPTKQERSLPFAPARFEQDAPVPRNPPPKPKRSNVPTAPPDYSDDTYSDQDYNMSPIRRGRHHMNRQNGGSPPLTPNYTVPRQVKVPIIDAEPETTIGAAVKMKGELSFERLLRIEGEFEGKLNSKGSLVIGTRGALLGNVDNMKEVYVTGGRIVGNINVEKLVLRDKAQVFGNITAKTVKIEPECIVVGRINVNPQAPERINEKGEIVKDDPPDSTPSS
;
A
#
# COMPACT_ATOMS: atom_id res chain seq x y z
N MET A 1 2.30 -0.01 12.24
CA MET A 1 2.02 -0.50 13.63
C MET A 1 1.93 0.58 14.73
N GLY A 2 1.14 0.34 15.80
CA GLY A 2 0.96 1.24 16.97
C GLY A 2 1.83 0.91 18.20
N LEU A 3 1.60 1.56 19.36
CA LEU A 3 2.45 1.44 20.56
C LEU A 3 2.68 -0.01 21.06
N LEU A 4 3.86 -0.55 20.78
CA LEU A 4 4.40 -1.81 21.31
C LEU A 4 5.44 -1.52 22.40
N VAL A 5 4.96 -1.23 23.61
CA VAL A 5 5.79 -0.95 24.79
C VAL A 5 5.72 -2.13 25.75
N GLU A 6 6.86 -2.48 26.35
CA GLU A 6 6.92 -3.45 27.44
C GLU A 6 6.17 -2.89 28.67
N GLY A 7 5.11 -3.57 29.09
CA GLY A 7 4.29 -3.15 30.22
C GLY A 7 3.12 -4.07 30.48
N SER A 8 2.42 -3.81 31.57
CA SER A 8 1.19 -4.49 31.98
C SER A 8 -0.01 -3.71 31.43
N PRO A 9 -0.70 -4.19 30.39
CA PRO A 9 -1.91 -3.53 29.92
C PRO A 9 -3.05 -3.70 30.93
N LEU A 10 -3.89 -2.67 31.07
CA LEU A 10 -5.08 -2.68 31.89
C LEU A 10 -6.22 -3.44 31.20
N ASP A 11 -6.94 -4.26 31.97
CA ASP A 11 -8.23 -4.81 31.56
C ASP A 11 -9.32 -3.72 31.58
N TRP A 12 -10.38 -3.91 30.79
CA TRP A 12 -11.42 -2.89 30.63
C TRP A 12 -11.99 -2.30 31.93
N PRO A 13 -12.26 -3.07 33.02
CA PRO A 13 -12.75 -2.52 34.28
C PRO A 13 -11.80 -1.49 34.89
N ASP A 14 -10.49 -1.74 34.85
CA ASP A 14 -9.48 -0.82 35.37
C ASP A 14 -9.23 0.34 34.40
N ALA A 15 -9.27 0.07 33.08
CA ALA A 15 -9.10 1.08 32.04
C ALA A 15 -10.19 2.16 32.09
N LEU A 16 -11.43 1.80 32.46
CA LEU A 16 -12.56 2.73 32.63
C LEU A 16 -12.24 3.93 33.53
N GLU A 17 -11.44 3.74 34.59
CA GLU A 17 -11.05 4.82 35.51
C GLU A 17 -10.07 5.82 34.89
N TRP A 18 -9.41 5.45 33.77
CA TRP A 18 -8.34 6.22 33.14
C TRP A 18 -8.68 6.76 31.74
N LEU A 19 -9.84 6.41 31.17
CA LEU A 19 -10.21 6.81 29.79
C LEU A 19 -10.17 8.34 29.60
N GLN A 20 -10.80 9.09 30.51
CA GLN A 20 -10.82 10.55 30.46
C GLN A 20 -9.43 11.14 30.68
N HIS A 21 -8.65 10.60 31.62
CA HIS A 21 -7.25 11.03 31.86
C HIS A 21 -6.42 10.88 30.59
N VAL A 22 -6.43 9.69 29.96
CA VAL A 22 -5.69 9.43 28.72
C VAL A 22 -6.16 10.34 27.57
N ARG A 23 -7.46 10.60 27.42
CA ARG A 23 -7.95 11.59 26.43
C ARG A 23 -7.42 12.99 26.70
N THR A 24 -7.59 13.51 27.92
CA THR A 24 -7.16 14.88 28.27
C THR A 24 -5.64 15.05 28.13
N GLN A 25 -4.84 14.10 28.62
CA GLN A 25 -3.38 14.13 28.45
C GLN A 25 -2.96 13.94 26.98
N GLY A 26 -3.71 13.16 26.18
CA GLY A 26 -3.44 12.97 24.76
C GLY A 26 -3.64 14.24 23.91
N ILE A 27 -4.63 15.07 24.24
CA ILE A 27 -4.80 16.40 23.62
C ILE A 27 -3.65 17.34 24.00
N ASP A 28 -3.20 17.31 25.26
CA ASP A 28 -2.06 18.11 25.71
C ASP A 28 -0.75 17.70 25.00
N GLN A 29 -0.48 16.39 24.91
CA GLN A 29 0.64 15.83 24.12
C GLN A 29 0.59 16.23 22.64
N PHE A 30 -0.61 16.24 22.05
CA PHE A 30 -0.80 16.74 20.69
C PHE A 30 -0.46 18.23 20.60
N LEU A 31 -0.92 19.07 21.54
CA LEU A 31 -0.65 20.51 21.53
C LEU A 31 0.84 20.82 21.73
N HIS A 32 1.53 20.13 22.64
CA HIS A 32 2.99 20.27 22.80
C HIS A 32 3.73 19.83 21.53
N THR A 33 3.34 18.71 20.93
CA THR A 33 3.91 18.25 19.65
C THR A 33 3.66 19.25 18.53
N TYR A 34 2.41 19.70 18.36
CA TYR A 34 2.00 20.65 17.32
C TYR A 34 2.76 21.97 17.43
N ARG A 35 2.81 22.58 18.64
CA ARG A 35 3.58 23.81 18.88
C ARG A 35 5.07 23.67 18.54
N ARG A 36 5.67 22.50 18.81
CA ARG A 36 7.08 22.20 18.51
C ARG A 36 7.38 22.04 17.02
N VAL A 37 6.41 21.55 16.23
CA VAL A 37 6.69 21.02 14.86
C VAL A 37 5.83 21.61 13.74
N LYS A 38 4.84 22.46 14.04
CA LYS A 38 3.99 23.14 13.03
C LYS A 38 4.79 23.98 12.03
N ASP A 39 5.91 24.57 12.46
CA ASP A 39 6.75 25.47 11.68
C ASP A 39 7.89 24.73 10.95
N ILE A 40 7.83 23.38 10.84
CA ILE A 40 8.75 22.60 10.01
C ILE A 40 8.45 22.88 8.53
N GLU A 41 9.47 23.33 7.81
CA GLU A 41 9.44 23.55 6.37
C GLU A 41 10.69 22.98 5.68
N GLY A 42 10.57 22.73 4.37
CA GLY A 42 11.68 22.30 3.52
C GLY A 42 12.05 20.82 3.64
N ASP A 43 11.20 19.99 4.27
CA ASP A 43 11.42 18.56 4.35
C ASP A 43 11.41 17.91 2.95
N GLU A 44 12.33 16.98 2.71
CA GLU A 44 12.38 16.24 1.44
C GLU A 44 11.39 15.07 1.44
N LEU A 45 10.98 14.62 0.25
CA LEU A 45 10.20 13.39 0.10
C LEU A 45 11.03 12.20 0.59
N LYS A 46 10.55 11.59 1.68
CA LYS A 46 10.89 10.24 2.11
C LYS A 46 9.63 9.40 2.07
N TRP A 47 9.71 8.16 1.64
CA TRP A 47 8.53 7.29 1.56
C TRP A 47 8.89 5.82 1.72
N GLY A 48 7.89 4.99 2.00
CA GLY A 48 8.12 3.56 2.23
C GLY A 48 6.82 2.78 2.19
N ASP A 49 6.95 1.50 1.82
CA ASP A 49 5.85 0.55 1.78
C ASP A 49 5.89 -0.42 2.98
N GLU A 50 4.71 -0.86 3.41
CA GLU A 50 4.53 -1.87 4.45
C GLU A 50 3.77 -3.06 3.81
N LEU A 51 4.36 -4.26 3.87
CA LEU A 51 3.76 -5.51 3.39
C LEU A 51 3.55 -6.47 4.56
N GLU A 52 2.35 -7.03 4.65
CA GLU A 52 1.96 -8.03 5.64
C GLU A 52 1.99 -9.44 5.01
N TYR A 53 2.48 -10.43 5.75
CA TYR A 53 2.64 -11.81 5.27
C TYR A 53 2.02 -12.79 6.29
N GLY A 54 1.24 -13.76 5.80
CA GLY A 54 0.82 -14.93 6.58
C GLY A 54 1.68 -16.16 6.28
N VAL A 55 2.06 -16.91 7.31
CA VAL A 55 2.76 -18.20 7.18
C VAL A 55 1.78 -19.36 7.33
N PHE A 56 1.75 -20.26 6.35
CA PHE A 56 0.81 -21.39 6.31
C PHE A 56 1.54 -22.73 6.20
N GLN A 57 1.05 -23.74 6.91
CA GLN A 57 1.49 -25.14 6.81
C GLN A 57 0.63 -25.88 5.77
N MET A 58 1.29 -26.70 4.94
CA MET A 58 0.72 -27.34 3.75
C MET A 58 0.87 -28.86 3.84
N ASP A 59 -0.15 -29.51 4.39
CA ASP A 59 -0.25 -30.96 4.50
C ASP A 59 -0.68 -31.57 3.15
N LYS A 60 0.30 -32.16 2.46
CA LYS A 60 0.16 -32.74 1.12
C LYS A 60 -0.67 -34.03 1.10
N ASP A 61 -0.70 -34.76 2.21
CA ASP A 61 -1.37 -36.06 2.31
C ASP A 61 -2.88 -35.87 2.57
N SER A 62 -3.24 -34.96 3.48
CA SER A 62 -4.65 -34.64 3.74
C SER A 62 -5.21 -33.51 2.86
N LYS A 63 -4.37 -32.87 2.04
CA LYS A 63 -4.70 -31.70 1.21
C LYS A 63 -5.31 -30.56 2.04
N ARG A 64 -4.73 -30.30 3.21
CA ARG A 64 -5.15 -29.22 4.13
C ARG A 64 -4.08 -28.14 4.26
N ALA A 65 -4.49 -26.89 4.08
CA ALA A 65 -3.71 -25.73 4.47
C ALA A 65 -4.12 -25.30 5.89
N ARG A 66 -3.16 -24.88 6.71
CA ARG A 66 -3.37 -24.46 8.11
C ARG A 66 -2.52 -23.22 8.41
N LEU A 67 -2.92 -22.40 9.38
CA LEU A 67 -2.11 -21.30 9.90
C LEU A 67 -0.95 -21.85 10.73
N ALA A 68 0.29 -21.51 10.38
CA ALA A 68 1.46 -21.84 11.19
C ALA A 68 1.62 -20.76 12.28
N LEU A 69 1.33 -21.10 13.53
CA LEU A 69 1.32 -20.16 14.67
C LEU A 69 2.74 -19.84 15.19
N ARG A 70 3.68 -19.62 14.25
CA ARG A 70 5.12 -19.44 14.46
C ARG A 70 5.62 -18.02 14.10
N GLY A 71 4.72 -17.08 13.84
CA GLY A 71 5.06 -15.71 13.42
C GLY A 71 6.04 -15.03 14.38
N ALA A 72 5.85 -15.18 15.70
CA ALA A 72 6.77 -14.64 16.71
C ALA A 72 8.17 -15.30 16.69
N GLU A 73 8.25 -16.60 16.42
CA GLU A 73 9.52 -17.34 16.31
C GLU A 73 10.30 -16.89 15.06
N ILE A 74 9.62 -16.82 13.93
CA ILE A 74 10.20 -16.40 12.65
C ILE A 74 10.61 -14.92 12.70
N LEU A 75 9.79 -14.06 13.29
CA LEU A 75 10.12 -12.64 13.52
C LEU A 75 11.40 -12.46 14.33
N HIS A 76 11.56 -13.19 15.44
CA HIS A 76 12.78 -13.14 16.24
C HIS A 76 14.00 -13.59 15.42
N GLN A 77 13.87 -14.64 14.61
CA GLN A 77 14.94 -15.09 13.71
C GLN A 77 15.28 -14.07 12.60
N LEU A 78 14.27 -13.42 12.01
CA LEU A 78 14.47 -12.34 11.03
C LEU A 78 15.26 -11.19 11.66
N GLN A 79 14.77 -10.65 12.78
CA GLN A 79 15.39 -9.54 13.50
C GLN A 79 16.83 -9.85 13.94
N ALA A 80 17.09 -11.07 14.43
CA ALA A 80 18.44 -11.52 14.78
C ALA A 80 19.38 -11.55 13.56
N LYS A 81 18.90 -12.05 12.41
CA LYS A 81 19.68 -12.06 11.14
C LYS A 81 19.91 -10.65 10.58
N GLU A 82 18.93 -9.74 10.67
CA GLU A 82 19.13 -8.33 10.30
C GLU A 82 20.22 -7.67 11.14
N LYS A 83 20.20 -7.88 12.46
CA LYS A 83 21.21 -7.36 13.39
C LYS A 83 22.60 -7.91 13.05
N GLN A 84 22.73 -9.23 12.89
CA GLN A 84 23.99 -9.87 12.51
C GLN A 84 24.54 -9.35 11.18
N SER A 85 23.67 -9.14 10.18
CA SER A 85 24.09 -8.60 8.87
C SER A 85 24.58 -7.15 8.95
N LYS A 86 24.06 -6.33 9.88
CA LYS A 86 24.54 -4.97 10.14
C LYS A 86 25.89 -4.97 10.87
N GLU A 87 26.11 -5.93 11.78
CA GLU A 87 27.35 -6.07 12.54
C GLU A 87 28.51 -6.60 11.67
N GLN A 88 28.28 -7.60 10.82
CA GLN A 88 29.28 -8.13 9.88
C GLN A 88 29.70 -7.15 8.78
N GLY A 89 28.98 -6.04 8.61
CA GLY A 89 29.37 -4.93 7.73
C GLY A 89 30.38 -3.95 8.33
N ARG A 90 30.74 -4.10 9.62
CA ARG A 90 31.72 -3.25 10.31
C ARG A 90 33.08 -3.95 10.34
N ASP A 91 34.12 -3.30 9.84
CA ASP A 91 35.49 -3.82 9.91
C ASP A 91 36.01 -3.75 11.36
N PRO A 92 36.40 -4.89 11.98
CA PRO A 92 36.93 -4.89 13.35
C PRO A 92 38.29 -4.19 13.51
N ALA A 93 38.99 -3.88 12.41
CA ALA A 93 40.38 -3.45 12.42
C ALA A 93 40.60 -1.91 12.39
N SER A 94 39.58 -1.09 12.65
CA SER A 94 39.71 0.39 12.69
C SER A 94 39.60 0.98 14.11
N PRO A 95 40.69 0.95 14.91
CA PRO A 95 40.74 1.53 16.26
C PRO A 95 41.15 3.02 16.23
N THR A 96 40.42 3.87 15.49
CA THR A 96 40.63 5.34 15.55
C THR A 96 39.30 6.08 15.64
N GLY A 97 39.00 6.61 16.82
CA GLY A 97 37.81 7.43 17.08
C GLY A 97 37.90 8.82 16.45
N ALA A 98 37.58 8.92 15.17
CA ALA A 98 37.33 10.18 14.47
C ALA A 98 35.92 10.14 13.88
N ALA A 99 34.98 10.84 14.53
CA ALA A 99 33.55 10.86 14.18
C ALA A 99 33.26 11.78 12.97
N THR A 100 33.94 11.57 11.84
CA THR A 100 33.83 12.41 10.63
C THR A 100 33.63 11.60 9.34
N ALA A 101 32.83 10.54 9.43
CA ALA A 101 32.02 10.00 8.34
C ALA A 101 30.97 9.07 8.99
N GLY A 102 29.68 9.41 8.88
CA GLY A 102 28.62 8.52 9.36
C GLY A 102 28.70 7.16 8.64
N PRO A 103 28.30 6.05 9.28
CA PRO A 103 28.37 4.73 8.67
C PRO A 103 27.54 4.71 7.40
N GLN A 104 28.21 4.69 6.25
CA GLN A 104 27.57 4.66 4.92
C GLN A 104 26.75 3.36 4.83
N PRO A 105 25.40 3.40 4.82
CA PRO A 105 24.59 2.20 4.97
C PRO A 105 24.59 1.45 3.64
N CYS A 106 25.53 0.53 3.46
CA CYS A 106 25.64 -0.24 2.23
C CYS A 106 24.70 -1.45 2.23
N VAL A 107 23.85 -1.49 1.19
CA VAL A 107 22.94 -2.58 0.79
C VAL A 107 21.61 -2.63 1.52
N ASP A 108 20.56 -2.80 0.70
CA ASP A 108 19.15 -2.89 1.07
C ASP A 108 18.92 -3.83 2.26
N GLY A 109 18.24 -3.28 3.27
CA GLY A 109 17.83 -4.01 4.46
C GLY A 109 16.31 -4.06 4.57
N CYS A 110 15.86 -4.88 5.52
CA CYS A 110 14.47 -5.01 5.89
C CYS A 110 14.31 -4.63 7.36
N ASN A 111 13.15 -4.09 7.71
CA ASN A 111 12.68 -3.99 9.07
C ASN A 111 11.47 -4.92 9.22
N TRP A 112 11.35 -5.57 10.37
CA TRP A 112 10.35 -6.61 10.62
C TRP A 112 9.68 -6.36 11.97
N VAL A 113 8.36 -6.35 11.98
CA VAL A 113 7.53 -6.10 13.18
C VAL A 113 6.43 -7.17 13.29
N PRO A 114 5.87 -7.42 14.49
CA PRO A 114 4.75 -8.34 14.62
C PRO A 114 3.49 -7.72 14.01
N GLU A 115 2.54 -8.57 13.62
CA GLU A 115 1.15 -8.17 13.39
C GLU A 115 0.19 -8.98 14.28
N TYR A 116 -1.11 -8.66 14.23
CA TYR A 116 -2.14 -9.20 15.12
C TYR A 116 -2.21 -10.74 15.13
N GLY A 117 -2.08 -11.38 13.98
CA GLY A 117 -2.13 -12.84 13.88
C GLY A 117 -0.83 -13.49 14.39
N ALA A 118 -0.94 -14.57 15.17
CA ALA A 118 0.22 -15.37 15.60
C ALA A 118 0.96 -16.06 14.44
N TRP A 119 0.39 -16.04 13.24
CA TRP A 119 0.98 -16.51 11.97
C TRP A 119 1.47 -15.37 11.06
N MET A 120 1.29 -14.10 11.48
CA MET A 120 1.55 -12.91 10.66
C MET A 120 2.87 -12.22 10.99
N ILE A 121 3.48 -11.61 9.98
CA ILE A 121 4.69 -10.78 10.08
C ILE A 121 4.54 -9.60 9.10
N GLU A 122 4.84 -8.38 9.53
CA GLU A 122 4.93 -7.20 8.66
C GLU A 122 6.42 -6.92 8.35
N GLY A 123 6.71 -6.62 7.07
CA GLY A 123 8.03 -6.30 6.58
C GLY A 123 8.05 -4.98 5.79
N THR A 124 8.97 -4.08 6.16
CA THR A 124 9.17 -2.77 5.54
C THR A 124 10.63 -2.61 5.07
N PRO A 125 10.97 -1.66 4.17
CA PRO A 125 12.38 -1.36 3.88
C PRO A 125 13.06 -0.78 5.14
N SER A 126 14.32 -1.16 5.41
CA SER A 126 15.00 -0.74 6.66
C SER A 126 15.32 0.76 6.76
N ALA A 127 15.16 1.49 5.66
CA ALA A 127 15.24 2.93 5.55
C ALA A 127 14.23 3.37 4.47
N PRO A 128 13.60 4.54 4.58
CA PRO A 128 12.69 5.03 3.55
C PRO A 128 13.44 5.29 2.23
N TYR A 129 12.73 5.10 1.13
CA TYR A 129 13.10 5.56 -0.20
C TYR A 129 13.20 7.09 -0.23
N GLY A 130 14.11 7.62 -1.06
CA GLY A 130 14.28 9.06 -1.28
C GLY A 130 13.38 9.61 -2.38
N GLY A 131 13.59 10.89 -2.70
CA GLY A 131 12.87 11.62 -3.74
C GLY A 131 13.44 11.51 -5.16
N PHE A 132 14.34 10.55 -5.45
CA PHE A 132 14.97 10.41 -6.78
C PHE A 132 14.27 9.36 -7.64
N THR A 133 14.29 9.53 -8.98
CA THR A 133 13.76 8.52 -9.93
C THR A 133 14.37 7.14 -9.70
N SER A 134 15.66 7.08 -9.37
CA SER A 134 16.37 5.84 -9.07
C SER A 134 15.82 5.06 -7.86
N ASP A 135 15.09 5.71 -6.95
CA ASP A 135 14.43 5.04 -5.81
C ASP A 135 13.22 4.22 -6.25
N LEU A 136 12.50 4.63 -7.30
CA LEU A 136 11.38 3.87 -7.89
C LEU A 136 11.83 2.47 -8.35
N ARG A 137 13.10 2.32 -8.74
CA ARG A 137 13.71 1.04 -9.14
C ARG A 137 14.10 0.14 -7.96
N LYS A 138 14.11 0.64 -6.72
CA LYS A 138 14.50 -0.12 -5.51
C LYS A 138 13.34 -0.90 -4.90
N VAL A 139 12.10 -0.45 -5.13
CA VAL A 139 10.88 -0.98 -4.49
C VAL A 139 10.73 -2.49 -4.68
N GLU A 140 10.63 -2.98 -5.93
CA GLU A 140 10.51 -4.42 -6.21
C GLU A 140 11.72 -5.20 -5.66
N GLY A 141 12.93 -4.65 -5.80
CA GLY A 141 14.15 -5.26 -5.27
C GLY A 141 14.09 -5.49 -3.76
N ASN A 142 13.56 -4.53 -3.00
CA ASN A 142 13.42 -4.63 -1.56
C ASN A 142 12.26 -5.57 -1.14
N MET A 143 11.14 -5.56 -1.84
CA MET A 143 10.04 -6.52 -1.61
C MET A 143 10.50 -7.97 -1.85
N ARG A 144 11.21 -8.22 -2.97
CA ARG A 144 11.80 -9.53 -3.29
C ARG A 144 12.84 -9.97 -2.27
N LEU A 145 13.58 -9.03 -1.69
CA LEU A 145 14.52 -9.29 -0.60
C LEU A 145 13.80 -9.69 0.70
N ARG A 146 12.72 -8.99 1.06
CA ARG A 146 11.83 -9.37 2.19
C ARG A 146 11.32 -10.80 1.99
N ARG A 147 10.72 -11.10 0.83
CA ARG A 147 10.25 -12.45 0.49
C ARG A 147 11.37 -13.49 0.59
N ALA A 148 12.55 -13.23 0.00
CA ALA A 148 13.68 -14.16 0.08
C ALA A 148 14.11 -14.45 1.52
N ARG A 149 14.14 -13.44 2.40
CA ARG A 149 14.50 -13.58 3.83
C ARG A 149 13.48 -14.39 4.61
N LEU A 150 12.18 -14.19 4.36
CA LEU A 150 11.11 -14.99 4.95
C LEU A 150 11.20 -16.46 4.48
N LEU A 151 11.31 -16.71 3.18
CA LEU A 151 11.46 -18.05 2.61
C LEU A 151 12.70 -18.80 3.10
N ALA A 152 13.74 -18.10 3.58
CA ALA A 152 14.95 -18.69 4.15
C ALA A 152 14.79 -19.16 5.62
N LEU A 153 13.58 -19.09 6.17
CA LEU A 153 13.24 -19.48 7.56
C LEU A 153 12.04 -20.44 7.67
N LEU A 154 11.32 -20.68 6.57
CA LEU A 154 10.19 -21.60 6.54
C LEU A 154 10.66 -23.06 6.61
N HIS A 155 9.83 -23.93 7.17
CA HIS A 155 9.97 -25.38 7.07
C HIS A 155 9.61 -25.91 5.67
N GLU A 156 9.95 -27.16 5.36
CA GLU A 156 9.73 -27.76 4.03
C GLU A 156 8.24 -27.95 3.66
N ASP A 157 7.36 -27.93 4.66
CA ASP A 157 5.90 -27.96 4.54
C ASP A 157 5.25 -26.58 4.78
N GLU A 158 6.03 -25.50 4.88
CA GLU A 158 5.51 -24.14 5.10
C GLU A 158 5.64 -23.23 3.87
N ILE A 159 4.70 -22.31 3.73
CA ILE A 159 4.58 -21.36 2.62
C ILE A 159 4.24 -19.95 3.14
N ALA A 160 4.60 -18.92 2.38
CA ALA A 160 4.24 -17.53 2.69
C ALA A 160 3.80 -16.75 1.43
N PRO A 161 2.65 -17.11 0.82
CA PRO A 161 2.10 -16.37 -0.31
C PRO A 161 1.59 -15.00 0.16
N SER A 162 1.68 -13.99 -0.71
CA SER A 162 1.12 -12.66 -0.44
C SER A 162 -0.36 -12.65 -0.81
N VAL A 163 -1.21 -13.07 0.13
CA VAL A 163 -2.67 -13.11 -0.01
C VAL A 163 -3.33 -12.31 1.09
N THR A 164 -4.42 -11.59 0.79
CA THR A 164 -5.10 -10.77 1.79
C THR A 164 -5.75 -11.59 2.90
N ALA A 165 -6.48 -12.65 2.58
CA ALA A 165 -7.17 -13.47 3.58
C ALA A 165 -6.71 -14.93 3.51
N PHE A 166 -6.62 -15.60 4.67
CA PHE A 166 -6.48 -17.05 4.72
C PHE A 166 -7.85 -17.71 4.50
N PRO A 167 -8.05 -18.51 3.42
CA PRO A 167 -9.37 -18.99 3.02
C PRO A 167 -10.15 -19.78 4.07
N MET A 168 -9.47 -20.59 4.88
CA MET A 168 -10.10 -21.56 5.80
C MET A 168 -10.09 -21.11 7.27
N MET A 169 -9.92 -19.81 7.54
CA MET A 169 -9.94 -19.27 8.91
C MET A 169 -11.23 -19.67 9.64
N GLY A 170 -11.13 -20.31 10.80
CA GLY A 170 -12.31 -20.73 11.58
C GLY A 170 -13.08 -21.95 11.04
N VAL A 171 -12.52 -22.74 10.11
CA VAL A 171 -13.17 -23.92 9.52
C VAL A 171 -12.39 -25.21 9.81
N GLY A 172 -13.01 -26.14 10.54
CA GLY A 172 -12.43 -27.45 10.84
C GLY A 172 -11.09 -27.36 11.58
N ASP A 173 -10.15 -28.23 11.21
CA ASP A 173 -8.74 -28.14 11.60
C ASP A 173 -7.98 -27.19 10.65
N PHE A 174 -7.71 -25.96 11.13
CA PHE A 174 -7.09 -24.87 10.36
C PHE A 174 -5.82 -24.26 11.01
N THR A 175 -5.24 -24.88 12.04
CA THR A 175 -4.08 -24.33 12.80
C THR A 175 -2.99 -25.37 13.07
N VAL A 176 -1.73 -24.94 13.10
CA VAL A 176 -0.59 -25.73 13.59
C VAL A 176 0.16 -24.93 14.67
N PRO A 177 0.26 -25.43 15.91
CA PRO A 177 -0.38 -26.65 16.43
C PRO A 177 -1.91 -26.57 16.41
N PRO A 178 -2.63 -27.71 16.32
CA PRO A 178 -4.09 -27.72 16.32
C PRO A 178 -4.67 -27.06 17.57
N SER A 179 -5.68 -26.22 17.37
CA SER A 179 -6.37 -25.49 18.43
C SER A 179 -7.87 -25.77 18.42
N GLN A 180 -8.53 -25.57 19.56
CA GLN A 180 -9.98 -25.68 19.70
C GLN A 180 -10.58 -24.28 19.85
N PRO A 181 -11.76 -24.00 19.26
CA PRO A 181 -12.46 -22.73 19.43
C PRO A 181 -12.69 -22.34 20.89
N HIS A 182 -13.05 -21.08 21.09
CA HIS A 182 -13.23 -20.40 22.37
C HIS A 182 -11.92 -20.04 23.10
N GLY A 183 -12.09 -19.22 24.13
CA GLY A 183 -11.03 -18.68 24.97
C GLY A 183 -11.50 -17.43 25.74
N PRO A 184 -10.85 -17.03 26.84
CA PRO A 184 -11.27 -15.90 27.66
C PRO A 184 -11.13 -14.52 26.98
N VAL A 185 -10.32 -14.41 25.93
CA VAL A 185 -10.04 -13.15 25.23
C VAL A 185 -11.11 -12.86 24.18
N ALA A 186 -11.13 -13.61 23.08
CA ALA A 186 -12.08 -13.39 21.98
C ALA A 186 -13.48 -13.95 22.28
N MET A 187 -13.57 -15.06 23.03
CA MET A 187 -14.81 -15.82 23.24
C MET A 187 -15.50 -16.27 21.93
N SER A 188 -14.72 -16.44 20.86
CA SER A 188 -15.22 -16.83 19.54
C SER A 188 -15.82 -18.23 19.54
N ASP A 189 -16.82 -18.46 18.68
CA ASP A 189 -17.41 -19.77 18.42
C ASP A 189 -16.67 -20.55 17.31
N TYR A 190 -15.70 -19.90 16.64
CA TYR A 190 -14.98 -20.41 15.47
C TYR A 190 -13.46 -20.51 15.67
N ILE A 191 -12.85 -19.64 16.48
CA ILE A 191 -11.39 -19.57 16.65
C ILE A 191 -10.96 -19.67 18.12
N SER A 192 -9.72 -20.09 18.32
CA SER A 192 -9.05 -20.13 19.61
C SER A 192 -8.26 -18.84 19.87
N ASP A 193 -8.08 -18.45 21.13
CA ASP A 193 -7.24 -17.29 21.47
C ASP A 193 -5.76 -17.46 21.08
N VAL A 194 -5.28 -18.70 20.86
CA VAL A 194 -3.88 -18.95 20.44
C VAL A 194 -3.54 -18.43 19.04
N VAL A 195 -4.55 -18.03 18.24
CA VAL A 195 -4.31 -17.39 16.95
C VAL A 195 -3.97 -15.89 17.11
N ILE A 196 -4.17 -15.31 18.29
CA ILE A 196 -3.79 -13.93 18.62
C ILE A 196 -2.28 -13.92 18.92
N ASN A 197 -1.55 -12.97 18.34
CA ASN A 197 -0.13 -12.78 18.60
C ASN A 197 0.16 -12.63 20.11
N PRO A 198 1.19 -13.31 20.65
CA PRO A 198 1.44 -13.37 22.09
C PRO A 198 1.83 -12.04 22.74
N HIS A 199 2.12 -10.99 21.96
CA HIS A 199 2.39 -9.67 22.53
C HIS A 199 1.13 -9.09 23.21
N PRO A 200 1.18 -8.68 24.51
CA PRO A 200 -0.01 -8.37 25.32
C PRO A 200 -1.00 -7.39 24.68
N ARG A 201 -0.52 -6.39 23.93
CA ARG A 201 -1.33 -5.43 23.14
C ARG A 201 -2.52 -6.08 22.43
N PHE A 202 -2.31 -7.17 21.71
CA PHE A 202 -3.33 -7.72 20.80
C PHE A 202 -4.44 -8.45 21.57
N ALA A 203 -4.08 -9.18 22.62
CA ALA A 203 -5.04 -9.83 23.50
C ALA A 203 -5.86 -8.80 24.29
N THR A 204 -5.22 -7.77 24.85
CA THR A 204 -5.94 -6.66 25.51
C THR A 204 -6.87 -5.94 24.54
N LEU A 205 -6.41 -5.60 23.33
CA LEU A 205 -7.21 -4.91 22.34
C LEU A 205 -8.48 -5.71 21.98
N THR A 206 -8.33 -7.01 21.72
CA THR A 206 -9.46 -7.93 21.43
C THR A 206 -10.46 -7.98 22.59
N ARG A 207 -9.97 -8.11 23.83
CA ARG A 207 -10.78 -8.19 25.05
C ARG A 207 -11.53 -6.89 25.32
N ASN A 208 -10.83 -5.76 25.23
CA ASN A 208 -11.37 -4.44 25.57
C ASN A 208 -12.37 -3.96 24.51
N ILE A 209 -12.17 -4.25 23.22
CA ILE A 209 -13.20 -4.02 22.18
C ILE A 209 -14.49 -4.75 22.54
N ARG A 210 -14.42 -6.06 22.85
CA ARG A 210 -15.59 -6.89 23.22
C ARG A 210 -16.26 -6.40 24.51
N GLN A 211 -15.49 -6.00 25.53
CA GLN A 211 -16.01 -5.54 26.82
C GLN A 211 -16.56 -4.10 26.78
N ARG A 212 -16.04 -3.25 25.88
CA ARG A 212 -16.59 -1.93 25.55
C ARG A 212 -17.90 -2.06 24.77
N ARG A 213 -17.89 -2.84 23.67
CA ARG A 213 -19.06 -3.14 22.81
C ARG A 213 -20.22 -3.81 23.56
N THR A 214 -19.96 -4.36 24.75
CA THR A 214 -20.84 -5.19 25.59
C THR A 214 -21.29 -6.52 24.97
N ARG A 215 -20.76 -6.87 23.79
CA ARG A 215 -21.02 -8.09 23.03
C ARG A 215 -19.81 -8.41 22.14
N LYS A 216 -19.77 -9.60 21.53
CA LYS A 216 -18.78 -9.91 20.47
C LYS A 216 -18.93 -8.92 19.31
N VAL A 217 -17.84 -8.74 18.54
CA VAL A 217 -17.96 -8.17 17.21
C VAL A 217 -18.83 -9.10 16.35
N ASP A 218 -19.55 -8.53 15.40
CA ASP A 218 -20.56 -9.23 14.61
C ASP A 218 -20.31 -8.85 13.15
N ILE A 219 -19.68 -9.77 12.43
CA ILE A 219 -19.21 -9.58 11.07
C ILE A 219 -20.05 -10.48 10.18
N ARG A 220 -20.80 -9.88 9.26
CA ARG A 220 -21.70 -10.60 8.36
C ARG A 220 -21.41 -10.16 6.93
N VAL A 221 -20.75 -11.03 6.18
CA VAL A 221 -20.45 -10.79 4.75
C VAL A 221 -21.41 -11.64 3.93
N PRO A 222 -22.15 -11.10 2.94
CA PRO A 222 -23.06 -11.92 2.15
C PRO A 222 -22.31 -13.04 1.42
N VAL A 223 -22.94 -14.21 1.28
CA VAL A 223 -22.38 -15.34 0.52
C VAL A 223 -22.56 -15.07 -0.97
N PHE A 224 -21.52 -15.30 -1.77
CA PHE A 224 -21.59 -15.19 -3.22
C PHE A 224 -22.66 -16.13 -3.80
N GLN A 225 -23.47 -15.66 -4.73
CA GLN A 225 -24.55 -16.46 -5.31
C GLN A 225 -24.07 -17.20 -6.57
N ASP A 226 -23.60 -18.43 -6.38
CA ASP A 226 -23.28 -19.40 -7.45
C ASP A 226 -24.44 -20.39 -7.68
N VAL A 227 -24.36 -21.20 -8.74
CA VAL A 227 -25.45 -22.02 -9.32
C VAL A 227 -26.32 -22.81 -8.32
N TYR A 228 -25.73 -23.34 -7.24
CA TYR A 228 -26.42 -24.17 -6.23
C TYR A 228 -26.39 -23.55 -4.82
N THR A 229 -26.03 -22.27 -4.69
CA THR A 229 -25.91 -21.59 -3.39
C THR A 229 -27.26 -21.50 -2.67
N GLU A 230 -28.32 -21.09 -3.37
CA GLU A 230 -29.67 -21.01 -2.80
C GLU A 230 -30.14 -22.38 -2.27
N ALA A 231 -30.01 -23.44 -3.08
CA ALA A 231 -30.38 -24.80 -2.68
C ALA A 231 -29.60 -25.28 -1.45
N ARG A 232 -28.29 -24.98 -1.38
CA ARG A 232 -27.48 -25.27 -0.19
C ARG A 232 -27.92 -24.47 1.04
N GLN A 233 -28.31 -23.21 0.87
CA GLN A 233 -28.82 -22.39 1.97
C GLN A 233 -30.17 -22.90 2.49
N GLU A 234 -31.05 -23.41 1.62
CA GLU A 234 -32.28 -24.10 2.04
C GLU A 234 -31.98 -25.38 2.85
N GLU A 235 -31.00 -26.19 2.44
CA GLU A 235 -30.55 -27.37 3.17
C GLU A 235 -29.93 -27.02 4.55
N GLU A 236 -29.01 -26.07 4.60
CA GLU A 236 -28.38 -25.58 5.84
C GLU A 236 -29.44 -24.99 6.80
N GLN A 237 -30.43 -24.25 6.27
CA GLN A 237 -31.57 -23.72 7.03
C GLN A 237 -32.49 -24.83 7.56
N ALA A 238 -32.75 -25.87 6.79
CA ALA A 238 -33.56 -27.01 7.22
C ALA A 238 -32.85 -27.80 8.34
N LEU A 239 -31.53 -27.99 8.24
CA LEU A 239 -30.71 -28.62 9.28
C LEU A 239 -30.71 -27.80 10.58
N TRP A 240 -30.51 -26.48 10.49
CA TRP A 240 -30.57 -25.57 11.64
C TRP A 240 -31.94 -25.61 12.34
N ASN A 241 -33.02 -25.56 11.56
CA ASN A 241 -34.38 -25.67 12.10
C ASN A 241 -34.62 -27.03 12.78
N ALA A 242 -34.13 -28.12 12.19
CA ALA A 242 -34.24 -29.45 12.78
C ALA A 242 -33.42 -29.61 14.07
N GLU A 243 -32.25 -28.97 14.18
CA GLU A 243 -31.43 -28.98 15.40
C GLU A 243 -32.10 -28.16 16.52
N LYS A 244 -32.55 -26.93 16.21
CA LYS A 244 -33.22 -26.06 17.19
C LYS A 244 -34.62 -26.51 17.59
N SER A 245 -35.28 -27.33 16.77
CA SER A 245 -36.57 -27.94 17.10
C SER A 245 -36.46 -29.22 17.95
N ARG A 246 -35.25 -29.70 18.27
CA ARG A 246 -35.09 -30.82 19.20
C ARG A 246 -35.43 -30.36 20.62
N PRO A 247 -36.38 -31.02 21.32
CA PRO A 247 -36.65 -30.70 22.71
C PRO A 247 -35.39 -30.95 23.55
N HIS A 248 -34.98 -29.96 24.35
CA HIS A 248 -33.91 -30.14 25.33
C HIS A 248 -34.34 -31.20 26.35
N TYR A 249 -33.81 -32.41 26.22
CA TYR A 249 -33.92 -33.41 27.26
C TYR A 249 -32.88 -33.11 28.34
N GLU A 250 -33.30 -32.47 29.42
CA GLU A 250 -32.50 -32.37 30.63
C GLU A 250 -32.21 -33.79 31.16
N SER A 251 -30.98 -34.28 30.95
CA SER A 251 -30.53 -35.45 31.69
C SER A 251 -30.48 -35.05 33.17
N LYS A 252 -31.39 -35.59 33.98
CA LYS A 252 -31.30 -35.51 35.44
C LYS A 252 -29.94 -36.07 35.88
N ARG A 253 -29.00 -35.18 36.20
CA ARG A 253 -27.83 -35.51 37.01
C ARG A 253 -28.21 -35.27 38.47
N ASP A 254 -27.72 -36.14 39.33
CA ASP A 254 -28.25 -36.26 40.68
C ASP A 254 -28.10 -34.99 41.52
N VAL A 255 -29.19 -34.65 42.21
CA VAL A 255 -29.22 -33.61 43.22
C VAL A 255 -28.80 -34.24 44.55
N SER A 256 -27.55 -34.00 44.96
CA SER A 256 -27.16 -34.19 46.36
C SER A 256 -26.19 -33.11 46.85
N SER A 257 -26.78 -32.12 47.53
CA SER A 257 -26.22 -31.29 48.61
C SER A 257 -24.86 -30.59 48.43
N SER A 258 -24.92 -29.26 48.46
CA SER A 258 -23.83 -28.38 48.89
C SER A 258 -23.55 -28.49 50.40
N SER A 259 -22.29 -28.35 50.80
CA SER A 259 -21.83 -27.57 51.98
C SER A 259 -20.30 -27.67 52.13
N SER A 260 -19.73 -26.87 53.03
CA SER A 260 -18.35 -26.38 52.95
C SER A 260 -17.41 -26.83 54.09
N SER A 261 -16.10 -26.68 53.84
CA SER A 261 -15.02 -26.51 54.84
C SER A 261 -14.41 -27.82 55.42
N PRO A 262 -13.26 -27.78 56.15
CA PRO A 262 -11.97 -28.11 55.51
C PRO A 262 -11.12 -29.13 56.32
N TYR A 263 -9.84 -29.30 55.92
CA TYR A 263 -8.74 -30.13 56.47
C TYR A 263 -8.52 -31.53 55.86
N GLY A 264 -7.25 -31.78 55.50
CA GLY A 264 -6.52 -32.89 56.12
C GLY A 264 -6.18 -34.13 55.26
N SER A 265 -4.88 -34.26 54.98
CA SER A 265 -4.15 -35.54 54.86
C SER A 265 -4.27 -36.36 53.57
N ALA A 266 -3.10 -36.78 53.08
CA ALA A 266 -2.91 -37.82 52.07
C ALA A 266 -2.72 -39.21 52.76
N PRO A 267 -2.19 -40.24 52.08
CA PRO A 267 -2.90 -41.08 51.10
C PRO A 267 -2.88 -42.57 51.49
N THR A 268 -3.74 -43.41 50.88
CA THR A 268 -3.48 -44.87 50.80
C THR A 268 -4.33 -45.55 49.73
N SER A 269 -3.68 -46.20 48.77
CA SER A 269 -4.22 -47.39 48.07
C SER A 269 -4.24 -48.59 49.05
N PRO A 270 -5.00 -49.68 48.83
CA PRO A 270 -4.55 -50.68 47.85
C PRO A 270 -5.62 -51.52 47.11
N SER A 271 -5.20 -52.02 45.94
CA SER A 271 -5.53 -53.29 45.23
C SER A 271 -6.72 -54.18 45.64
N SER A 272 -7.51 -54.59 44.63
CA SER A 272 -7.68 -56.01 44.17
C SER A 272 -8.71 -56.04 43.00
N THR A 273 -8.45 -56.47 41.76
CA THR A 273 -8.08 -57.81 41.21
C THR A 273 -9.13 -58.92 41.36
N SER A 274 -10.01 -59.08 40.35
CA SER A 274 -10.49 -60.36 39.74
C SER A 274 -11.66 -60.03 38.79
N ASN A 275 -11.55 -60.23 37.46
CA ASN A 275 -11.71 -61.49 36.73
C ASN A 275 -13.07 -62.20 36.93
N SER A 276 -13.94 -62.17 35.92
CA SER A 276 -14.46 -63.40 35.28
C SER A 276 -15.36 -63.10 34.08
N ASP A 277 -15.17 -63.91 33.05
CA ASP A 277 -15.75 -63.90 31.70
C ASP A 277 -17.25 -64.25 31.57
N ASP A 278 -17.71 -64.15 30.32
CA ASP A 278 -18.72 -64.97 29.62
C ASP A 278 -20.24 -64.81 29.86
N ASN A 279 -20.86 -64.15 28.86
CA ASN A 279 -21.77 -64.71 27.85
C ASN A 279 -23.11 -65.42 28.17
N ALA A 280 -24.05 -65.16 27.23
CA ALA A 280 -25.17 -65.98 26.72
C ALA A 280 -26.61 -65.77 27.25
N ASP A 281 -27.47 -65.36 26.31
CA ASP A 281 -28.88 -65.76 26.03
C ASP A 281 -29.93 -65.80 27.18
N ALA A 282 -31.20 -65.39 26.99
CA ALA A 282 -32.07 -65.69 25.86
C ALA A 282 -33.43 -64.93 25.92
N MET A 283 -34.01 -64.66 24.73
CA MET A 283 -35.47 -64.68 24.41
C MET A 283 -36.49 -63.80 25.18
N SER A 284 -37.72 -63.52 24.68
CA SER A 284 -38.28 -63.30 23.32
C SER A 284 -39.76 -62.91 23.47
N LYS A 285 -40.34 -62.12 22.54
CA LYS A 285 -41.68 -62.36 21.94
C LYS A 285 -42.08 -61.29 20.91
N SER A 286 -42.52 -61.77 19.74
CA SER A 286 -43.04 -61.04 18.56
C SER A 286 -44.57 -60.81 18.68
N PRO A 287 -45.28 -60.10 17.75
CA PRO A 287 -45.34 -60.38 16.30
C PRO A 287 -45.37 -59.17 15.33
N SER A 288 -45.45 -59.47 14.03
CA SER A 288 -45.46 -58.58 12.84
C SER A 288 -46.53 -59.11 11.84
N PRO A 289 -46.68 -58.67 10.55
CA PRO A 289 -46.19 -57.50 9.79
C PRO A 289 -47.39 -56.78 9.06
N PRO A 290 -47.28 -56.03 7.91
CA PRO A 290 -46.80 -56.52 6.61
C PRO A 290 -45.82 -55.61 5.81
N THR A 291 -44.92 -56.31 5.10
CA THR A 291 -44.10 -55.94 3.93
C THR A 291 -44.41 -54.69 3.09
N THR A 292 -43.35 -53.97 2.69
CA THR A 292 -43.05 -53.74 1.25
C THR A 292 -41.56 -53.48 1.01
N LEU A 293 -41.01 -54.01 -0.10
CA LEU A 293 -39.61 -53.83 -0.49
C LEU A 293 -39.37 -52.43 -1.05
N ARG A 294 -38.50 -51.62 -0.41
CA ARG A 294 -37.81 -50.48 -1.08
C ARG A 294 -36.59 -49.87 -0.38
N LYS A 295 -36.21 -50.29 0.84
CA LYS A 295 -35.26 -49.53 1.70
C LYS A 295 -33.78 -49.95 1.71
N THR A 296 -33.37 -50.99 0.98
CA THR A 296 -31.99 -51.50 1.05
C THR A 296 -30.98 -50.85 0.12
N LEU A 297 -31.41 -50.03 -0.87
CA LEU A 297 -30.50 -49.26 -1.73
C LEU A 297 -30.21 -47.85 -1.18
N ASP A 298 -31.12 -47.25 -0.42
CA ASP A 298 -30.92 -45.90 0.14
C ASP A 298 -29.96 -45.88 1.34
N HIS A 299 -29.88 -46.98 2.10
CA HIS A 299 -29.10 -47.01 3.34
C HIS A 299 -27.58 -47.10 3.10
N GLU A 300 -27.12 -47.77 2.05
CA GLU A 300 -25.70 -47.71 1.65
C GLU A 300 -25.34 -46.37 0.99
N ARG A 301 -26.30 -45.71 0.34
CA ARG A 301 -26.10 -44.39 -0.28
C ARG A 301 -26.00 -43.28 0.77
N THR A 302 -26.90 -43.25 1.76
CA THR A 302 -26.81 -42.30 2.89
C THR A 302 -25.54 -42.51 3.72
N ARG A 303 -25.13 -43.75 3.98
CA ARG A 303 -23.93 -44.03 4.79
C ARG A 303 -22.59 -43.76 4.09
N LYS A 304 -22.58 -43.57 2.76
CA LYS A 304 -21.40 -43.12 1.99
C LYS A 304 -21.37 -41.61 1.72
N LEU A 305 -22.48 -40.90 1.94
CA LEU A 305 -22.54 -39.44 1.89
C LEU A 305 -22.32 -38.79 3.26
N SER A 306 -22.58 -39.50 4.36
CA SER A 306 -22.46 -38.98 5.74
C SER A 306 -21.03 -38.99 6.33
N THR A 307 -19.98 -39.08 5.51
CA THR A 307 -18.58 -39.27 5.98
C THR A 307 -17.58 -38.26 5.40
N VAL A 308 -18.03 -37.14 4.80
CA VAL A 308 -17.15 -36.19 4.09
C VAL A 308 -17.26 -34.73 4.56
N ASP A 309 -18.39 -34.29 5.12
CA ASP A 309 -18.65 -32.86 5.44
C ASP A 309 -18.97 -32.60 6.93
N ASN A 310 -18.13 -33.08 7.87
CA ASN A 310 -18.28 -32.80 9.31
C ASN A 310 -17.71 -31.42 9.75
N ASP A 311 -16.96 -30.72 8.88
CA ASP A 311 -16.28 -29.46 9.22
C ASP A 311 -17.15 -28.20 8.99
N HIS A 312 -18.31 -28.33 8.33
CA HIS A 312 -19.25 -27.24 8.08
C HIS A 312 -20.45 -27.28 9.02
N LYS A 313 -20.38 -26.48 10.10
CA LYS A 313 -21.57 -26.11 10.90
C LYS A 313 -22.48 -25.19 10.07
N ALA A 314 -23.80 -25.28 10.26
CA ALA A 314 -24.75 -24.35 9.66
C ALA A 314 -24.48 -22.91 10.11
N GLU A 315 -24.57 -21.94 9.20
CA GLU A 315 -24.38 -20.53 9.55
C GLU A 315 -25.56 -20.01 10.40
N PRO A 316 -25.33 -19.22 11.46
CA PRO A 316 -26.38 -18.69 12.32
C PRO A 316 -27.20 -17.57 11.64
N TYR A 317 -26.71 -17.02 10.53
CA TYR A 317 -27.37 -16.01 9.71
C TYR A 317 -27.41 -16.49 8.25
N PRO A 318 -28.50 -17.15 7.81
CA PRO A 318 -28.67 -17.62 6.44
C PRO A 318 -28.41 -16.52 5.41
N GLY A 319 -27.68 -16.84 4.34
CA GLY A 319 -27.23 -15.88 3.33
C GLY A 319 -25.93 -15.13 3.67
N PHE A 320 -25.39 -15.26 4.89
CA PHE A 320 -24.17 -14.58 5.33
C PHE A 320 -23.10 -15.53 5.86
N ILE A 321 -21.85 -15.23 5.52
CA ILE A 321 -20.65 -15.72 6.19
C ILE A 321 -20.55 -14.98 7.53
N HIS A 322 -20.84 -15.65 8.64
CA HIS A 322 -20.77 -15.04 9.97
C HIS A 322 -19.40 -15.26 10.62
N MET A 323 -18.81 -14.20 11.15
CA MET A 323 -17.53 -14.19 11.86
C MET A 323 -17.65 -13.29 13.10
N ASP A 324 -17.06 -13.67 14.22
CA ASP A 324 -17.41 -13.12 15.54
C ASP A 324 -16.19 -12.63 16.37
N ALA A 325 -15.05 -12.46 15.71
CA ALA A 325 -13.79 -12.15 16.39
C ALA A 325 -12.86 -11.27 15.55
N MET A 326 -12.07 -10.45 16.25
CA MET A 326 -11.12 -9.50 15.67
C MET A 326 -10.13 -10.13 14.67
N ALA A 327 -9.75 -11.39 14.89
CA ALA A 327 -8.82 -12.12 14.01
C ALA A 327 -9.36 -12.37 12.59
N PHE A 328 -10.67 -12.31 12.36
CA PHE A 328 -11.22 -12.44 11.01
C PHE A 328 -10.96 -11.21 10.14
N GLY A 329 -10.78 -10.03 10.75
CA GLY A 329 -10.42 -8.81 10.04
C GLY A 329 -8.94 -8.46 10.18
N MET A 330 -8.45 -8.30 11.40
CA MET A 330 -7.04 -7.96 11.69
C MET A 330 -6.08 -9.14 11.43
N GLY A 331 -6.59 -10.32 11.11
CA GLY A 331 -5.81 -11.44 10.57
C GLY A 331 -5.58 -11.37 9.04
N MET A 332 -6.01 -10.30 8.37
CA MET A 332 -5.81 -10.09 6.94
C MET A 332 -4.59 -9.23 6.64
N CYS A 333 -3.97 -9.45 5.48
CA CYS A 333 -2.77 -8.76 5.01
C CYS A 333 -3.11 -7.65 3.98
N CYS A 334 -2.37 -6.55 4.00
CA CYS A 334 -2.54 -5.44 3.06
C CYS A 334 -1.22 -4.81 2.58
N LEU A 335 -1.37 -3.83 1.69
CA LEU A 335 -0.29 -2.99 1.18
C LEU A 335 -0.54 -1.55 1.64
N GLN A 336 0.39 -1.00 2.43
CA GLN A 336 0.32 0.38 2.93
C GLN A 336 1.51 1.19 2.40
N VAL A 337 1.33 2.49 2.17
CA VAL A 337 2.44 3.38 1.73
C VAL A 337 2.40 4.70 2.51
N THR A 338 3.52 5.04 3.15
CA THR A 338 3.67 6.31 3.89
C THR A 338 4.58 7.28 3.15
N PHE A 339 4.17 8.56 3.09
CA PHE A 339 4.93 9.67 2.53
C PHE A 339 5.26 10.70 3.61
N GLN A 340 6.48 11.22 3.61
CA GLN A 340 6.86 12.47 4.27
C GLN A 340 6.61 13.63 3.31
N ALA A 341 5.99 14.68 3.82
CA ALA A 341 5.69 15.93 3.10
C ALA A 341 6.61 17.06 3.55
N LYS A 342 6.76 18.11 2.74
CA LYS A 342 7.68 19.23 3.03
C LYS A 342 7.35 20.05 4.27
N ASN A 343 6.08 20.08 4.66
CA ASN A 343 5.55 20.81 5.81
C ASN A 343 4.13 20.31 6.17
N VAL A 344 3.55 20.90 7.23
CA VAL A 344 2.21 20.56 7.72
C VAL A 344 1.12 20.78 6.64
N GLY A 345 1.22 21.84 5.84
CA GLY A 345 0.24 22.16 4.79
C GLY A 345 0.20 21.12 3.68
N GLU A 346 1.37 20.72 3.17
CA GLU A 346 1.49 19.67 2.15
C GLU A 346 1.00 18.31 2.67
N SER A 347 1.29 17.96 3.93
CA SER A 347 0.81 16.69 4.51
C SER A 347 -0.72 16.61 4.59
N ARG A 348 -1.38 17.72 4.99
CA ARG A 348 -2.84 17.85 5.06
C ARG A 348 -3.46 17.81 3.67
N HIS A 349 -2.88 18.52 2.70
CA HIS A 349 -3.31 18.49 1.31
C HIS A 349 -3.22 17.08 0.70
N LEU A 350 -2.11 16.37 0.91
CA LEU A 350 -1.97 14.97 0.47
C LEU A 350 -2.98 14.05 1.14
N TYR A 351 -3.25 14.20 2.44
CA TYR A 351 -4.21 13.37 3.15
C TYR A 351 -5.61 13.47 2.51
N ASP A 352 -6.06 14.68 2.17
CA ASP A 352 -7.37 14.90 1.58
C ASP A 352 -7.51 14.25 0.20
N HIS A 353 -6.52 14.48 -0.68
CA HIS A 353 -6.56 13.99 -2.06
C HIS A 353 -6.40 12.47 -2.13
N LEU A 354 -5.55 11.89 -1.27
CA LEU A 354 -5.45 10.45 -1.10
C LEU A 354 -6.74 9.85 -0.49
N GLY A 355 -7.48 10.62 0.32
CA GLY A 355 -8.81 10.24 0.82
C GLY A 355 -9.79 9.91 -0.31
N VAL A 356 -9.85 10.76 -1.33
CA VAL A 356 -10.71 10.56 -2.52
C VAL A 356 -10.28 9.36 -3.36
N LEU A 357 -8.97 9.11 -3.49
CA LEU A 357 -8.42 7.97 -4.26
C LEU A 357 -8.57 6.61 -3.54
N SER A 358 -8.85 6.62 -2.24
CA SER A 358 -8.92 5.42 -1.40
C SER A 358 -9.89 4.33 -1.91
N PRO A 359 -11.18 4.61 -2.20
CA PRO A 359 -12.10 3.62 -2.76
C PRO A 359 -11.70 3.14 -4.16
N ILE A 360 -11.14 4.01 -4.99
CA ILE A 360 -10.72 3.67 -6.35
C ILE A 360 -9.63 2.60 -6.30
N LEU A 361 -8.61 2.78 -5.44
CA LEU A 361 -7.54 1.79 -5.34
C LEU A 361 -7.95 0.55 -4.53
N LEU A 362 -8.93 0.65 -3.62
CA LEU A 362 -9.53 -0.53 -2.98
C LEU A 362 -10.13 -1.48 -4.03
N ALA A 363 -10.98 -0.95 -4.93
CA ALA A 363 -11.60 -1.73 -6.01
C ALA A 363 -10.57 -2.23 -7.06
N LEU A 364 -9.58 -1.40 -7.43
CA LEU A 364 -8.57 -1.77 -8.44
C LEU A 364 -7.54 -2.80 -7.94
N THR A 365 -7.35 -2.91 -6.61
CA THR A 365 -6.42 -3.87 -5.99
C THR A 365 -7.10 -5.15 -5.47
N ALA A 366 -8.43 -5.20 -5.47
CA ALA A 366 -9.28 -6.28 -4.96
C ALA A 366 -8.66 -7.70 -4.94
N ALA A 367 -8.51 -8.29 -3.74
CA ALA A 367 -7.86 -9.59 -3.52
C ALA A 367 -8.54 -10.49 -2.46
N THR A 368 -9.78 -10.21 -2.05
CA THR A 368 -10.49 -10.92 -0.96
C THR A 368 -11.85 -11.51 -1.40
N PRO A 369 -11.87 -12.61 -2.17
CA PRO A 369 -13.11 -13.27 -2.60
C PRO A 369 -13.55 -14.46 -1.73
N ILE A 370 -12.73 -14.90 -0.78
CA ILE A 370 -12.97 -16.10 0.05
C ILE A 370 -12.78 -15.77 1.51
N LEU A 371 -13.78 -16.09 2.34
CA LEU A 371 -13.77 -15.91 3.79
C LEU A 371 -14.37 -17.15 4.45
N LYS A 372 -13.71 -17.68 5.50
CA LYS A 372 -14.23 -18.78 6.34
C LYS A 372 -14.80 -19.97 5.52
N GLY A 373 -14.04 -20.44 4.53
CA GLY A 373 -14.41 -21.57 3.67
C GLY A 373 -15.64 -21.33 2.78
N ARG A 374 -15.95 -20.07 2.47
CA ARG A 374 -17.06 -19.66 1.59
C ARG A 374 -16.59 -18.61 0.57
N LEU A 375 -17.13 -18.64 -0.64
CA LEU A 375 -17.02 -17.50 -1.56
C LEU A 375 -17.88 -16.34 -1.01
N ALA A 376 -17.27 -15.18 -0.86
CA ALA A 376 -17.92 -13.97 -0.36
C ALA A 376 -18.48 -13.14 -1.52
N ASP A 377 -19.61 -12.45 -1.32
CA ASP A 377 -20.19 -11.48 -2.26
C ASP A 377 -19.52 -10.09 -2.14
N THR A 378 -18.20 -10.12 -1.99
CA THR A 378 -17.31 -8.98 -2.04
C THR A 378 -15.97 -9.46 -2.57
N ASP A 379 -15.17 -8.55 -3.13
CA ASP A 379 -13.81 -8.82 -3.58
C ASP A 379 -12.74 -8.12 -2.71
N VAL A 380 -13.12 -7.45 -1.61
CA VAL A 380 -12.23 -6.61 -0.79
C VAL A 380 -12.41 -6.82 0.71
N ARG A 381 -11.37 -6.60 1.51
CA ARG A 381 -11.40 -6.85 2.96
C ARG A 381 -12.14 -5.82 3.80
N TRP A 382 -12.34 -4.61 3.30
CA TRP A 382 -12.45 -3.40 4.12
C TRP A 382 -13.57 -3.44 5.17
N ALA A 383 -14.82 -3.73 4.77
CA ALA A 383 -15.95 -3.87 5.68
C ALA A 383 -15.77 -5.01 6.71
N THR A 384 -15.09 -6.10 6.33
CA THR A 384 -14.77 -7.21 7.24
C THR A 384 -13.84 -6.75 8.36
N ILE A 385 -12.84 -5.91 8.06
CA ILE A 385 -11.95 -5.33 9.09
C ILE A 385 -12.67 -4.23 9.89
N SER A 386 -13.46 -3.37 9.24
CA SER A 386 -14.30 -2.34 9.88
C SER A 386 -15.16 -2.93 11.00
N ALA A 387 -15.87 -4.03 10.72
CA ALA A 387 -16.69 -4.75 11.70
C ALA A 387 -15.86 -5.52 12.74
N ALA A 388 -14.69 -6.07 12.38
CA ALA A 388 -13.85 -6.86 13.28
C ALA A 388 -13.24 -6.07 14.46
N VAL A 389 -13.18 -4.74 14.36
CA VAL A 389 -12.76 -3.84 15.45
C VAL A 389 -13.80 -2.77 15.80
N ASP A 390 -15.05 -2.97 15.40
CA ASP A 390 -16.15 -2.07 15.77
C ASP A 390 -16.48 -2.23 17.26
N ASP A 391 -16.02 -1.28 18.06
CA ASP A 391 -16.18 -1.27 19.52
C ASP A 391 -17.44 -0.52 19.99
N ARG A 392 -18.29 -0.05 19.07
CA ARG A 392 -19.47 0.76 19.36
C ARG A 392 -20.50 0.02 20.22
N THR A 393 -21.00 0.66 21.27
CA THR A 393 -22.13 0.15 22.05
C THR A 393 -23.40 0.07 21.19
N PRO A 394 -24.42 -0.71 21.58
CA PRO A 394 -25.73 -0.69 20.93
C PRO A 394 -26.37 0.72 20.88
N GLN A 395 -26.06 1.59 21.84
CA GLN A 395 -26.50 2.98 21.85
C GLN A 395 -25.75 3.86 20.84
N GLU A 396 -24.42 3.74 20.77
CA GLU A 396 -23.60 4.45 19.77
C GLU A 396 -23.96 4.03 18.33
N LEU A 397 -24.41 2.78 18.13
CA LEU A 397 -24.95 2.29 16.86
C LEU A 397 -26.37 2.83 16.55
N GLY A 398 -27.12 3.24 17.57
CA GLY A 398 -28.54 3.57 17.46
C GLY A 398 -29.48 2.36 17.42
N GLU A 399 -28.99 1.18 17.80
CA GLU A 399 -29.78 -0.06 17.92
C GLU A 399 -30.61 -0.13 19.22
N ALA A 400 -30.20 0.60 20.26
CA ALA A 400 -30.83 0.59 21.58
C ALA A 400 -31.01 2.01 22.15
N PRO A 401 -32.05 2.26 22.96
CA PRO A 401 -32.17 3.49 23.73
C PRO A 401 -31.08 3.59 24.82
N PRO A 402 -30.86 4.79 25.40
CA PRO A 402 -29.97 4.97 26.55
C PRO A 402 -30.28 3.98 27.69
N PRO A 403 -29.24 3.47 28.40
CA PRO A 403 -29.44 2.50 29.47
C PRO A 403 -30.30 3.07 30.61
N THR A 404 -31.21 2.25 31.13
CA THR A 404 -32.12 2.63 32.22
C THR A 404 -31.62 2.20 33.59
N ASP A 405 -30.75 1.20 33.66
CA ASP A 405 -30.12 0.71 34.88
C ASP A 405 -28.94 1.59 35.33
N GLU A 406 -28.80 1.78 36.64
CA GLU A 406 -27.80 2.70 37.20
C GLU A 406 -26.36 2.16 37.07
N GLU A 407 -26.16 0.84 37.01
CA GLU A 407 -24.83 0.25 36.85
C GLU A 407 -24.24 0.54 35.46
N THR A 408 -25.01 0.28 34.39
CA THR A 408 -24.57 0.60 33.02
C THR A 408 -24.42 2.11 32.84
N LYS A 409 -25.32 2.94 33.38
CA LYS A 409 -25.13 4.41 33.38
C LYS A 409 -23.82 4.84 34.03
N ALA A 410 -23.49 4.30 35.21
CA ALA A 410 -22.26 4.65 35.93
C ALA A 410 -20.99 4.21 35.19
N LYS A 411 -21.03 3.06 34.48
CA LYS A 411 -19.96 2.63 33.56
C LYS A 411 -19.84 3.56 32.36
N TYR A 412 -20.97 3.83 31.69
CA TYR A 412 -21.05 4.60 30.46
C TYR A 412 -20.64 6.07 30.65
N ALA A 413 -20.94 6.67 31.81
CA ALA A 413 -20.51 8.03 32.16
C ALA A 413 -18.98 8.25 32.21
N LYS A 414 -18.17 7.18 32.16
CA LYS A 414 -16.69 7.26 32.07
C LYS A 414 -16.18 7.17 30.62
N MET A 415 -17.01 6.69 29.71
CA MET A 415 -16.70 6.50 28.29
C MET A 415 -16.86 7.80 27.50
N ALA A 416 -16.16 7.93 26.38
CA ALA A 416 -16.33 9.03 25.44
C ALA A 416 -17.81 9.14 25.01
N GLY A 417 -18.33 10.36 24.89
CA GLY A 417 -19.75 10.58 24.54
C GLY A 417 -20.75 9.90 25.48
N ASN A 418 -20.36 9.64 26.74
CA ASN A 418 -21.09 8.84 27.71
C ASN A 418 -21.50 7.44 27.20
N GLY A 419 -20.76 6.85 26.26
CA GLY A 419 -21.08 5.55 25.64
C GLY A 419 -22.45 5.48 24.94
N VAL A 420 -23.09 6.64 24.67
CA VAL A 420 -24.42 6.74 24.03
C VAL A 420 -24.48 7.71 22.86
N LYS A 421 -23.49 8.62 22.70
CA LYS A 421 -23.43 9.54 21.56
C LYS A 421 -23.35 8.73 20.27
N ARG A 422 -24.26 8.97 19.31
CA ARG A 422 -24.32 8.17 18.08
C ARG A 422 -23.04 8.34 17.25
N LEU A 423 -22.45 7.23 16.81
CA LEU A 423 -21.22 7.18 16.01
C LEU A 423 -21.52 6.45 14.68
N PRO A 424 -21.62 7.16 13.54
CA PRO A 424 -22.10 6.57 12.28
C PRO A 424 -21.13 5.52 11.72
N LYS A 425 -19.82 5.70 11.94
CA LYS A 425 -18.74 4.83 11.44
C LYS A 425 -18.08 4.01 12.57
N SER A 426 -17.54 2.85 12.23
CA SER A 426 -16.55 2.15 13.08
C SER A 426 -15.32 3.04 13.30
N ARG A 427 -14.46 2.70 14.28
CA ARG A 427 -13.14 3.35 14.44
C ARG A 427 -12.12 2.89 13.38
N TYR A 428 -12.43 1.83 12.64
CA TYR A 428 -11.78 1.47 11.39
C TYR A 428 -12.75 1.78 10.25
N GLU A 429 -12.56 2.87 9.50
CA GLU A 429 -13.47 3.22 8.38
C GLU A 429 -12.88 4.26 7.41
N GLY A 430 -13.47 4.48 6.24
CA GLY A 430 -13.13 5.62 5.37
C GLY A 430 -13.15 6.96 6.11
N ILE A 431 -12.26 7.89 5.72
CA ILE A 431 -12.06 9.19 6.40
C ILE A 431 -13.38 9.95 6.68
N SER A 432 -13.42 10.68 7.80
CA SER A 432 -14.62 11.43 8.24
C SER A 432 -14.53 12.93 7.96
N THR A 433 -13.33 13.47 7.74
CA THR A 433 -13.08 14.89 7.51
C THR A 433 -11.97 15.06 6.48
N PHE A 434 -12.13 16.02 5.58
CA PHE A 434 -11.02 16.71 4.95
C PHE A 434 -10.43 17.72 5.94
N ILE A 435 -9.12 17.88 5.92
CA ILE A 435 -8.35 18.57 6.95
C ILE A 435 -7.46 19.68 6.41
N CYS A 436 -7.31 19.87 5.10
CA CYS A 436 -6.43 20.89 4.54
C CYS A 436 -7.04 22.30 4.65
N ASN A 437 -6.27 23.22 5.21
CA ASN A 437 -6.59 24.65 5.33
C ASN A 437 -5.49 25.47 4.63
N HIS A 438 -5.42 25.34 3.31
CA HIS A 438 -4.36 25.98 2.51
C HIS A 438 -4.53 27.51 2.52
N LYS A 439 -3.43 28.27 2.45
CA LYS A 439 -3.43 29.76 2.49
C LYS A 439 -4.21 30.37 3.68
N GLN A 440 -4.33 29.68 4.82
CA GLN A 440 -5.02 30.20 6.02
C GLN A 440 -6.50 30.60 5.78
N GLY A 441 -7.15 30.06 4.74
CA GLY A 441 -8.49 30.46 4.33
C GLY A 441 -8.57 31.80 3.57
N GLU A 442 -7.45 32.43 3.21
CA GLU A 442 -7.43 33.65 2.39
C GLU A 442 -7.84 33.42 0.93
N ASP A 443 -7.93 32.16 0.50
CA ASP A 443 -8.32 31.77 -0.85
C ASP A 443 -9.76 31.20 -0.84
N PRO A 444 -10.74 31.86 -1.49
CA PRO A 444 -12.13 31.38 -1.54
C PRO A 444 -12.27 29.98 -2.16
N HIS A 445 -11.30 29.52 -2.96
CA HIS A 445 -11.29 28.18 -3.54
C HIS A 445 -10.80 27.11 -2.55
N THR A 446 -10.20 27.50 -1.42
CA THR A 446 -9.70 26.58 -0.36
C THR A 446 -10.66 26.43 0.83
N LEU A 447 -11.92 26.81 0.68
CA LEU A 447 -13.01 26.44 1.60
C LEU A 447 -13.33 24.94 1.47
N THR A 448 -12.42 24.09 1.93
CA THR A 448 -12.52 22.62 1.91
C THR A 448 -13.66 22.08 2.77
N ASP A 449 -14.08 22.87 3.77
CA ASP A 449 -15.17 22.51 4.68
C ASP A 449 -16.51 22.26 3.98
N LYS A 450 -16.75 22.89 2.82
CA LYS A 450 -17.96 22.64 2.00
C LYS A 450 -18.07 21.19 1.50
N TYR A 451 -16.97 20.43 1.51
CA TYR A 451 -16.95 19.01 1.14
C TYR A 451 -17.08 18.07 2.37
N ASN A 452 -17.07 18.60 3.59
CA ASN A 452 -17.33 17.85 4.83
C ASN A 452 -18.84 17.68 5.06
N ASP A 453 -19.56 17.14 4.07
CA ASP A 453 -21.04 17.08 4.03
C ASP A 453 -21.62 15.84 4.75
N VAL A 454 -20.92 15.33 5.76
CA VAL A 454 -21.26 14.10 6.50
C VAL A 454 -21.35 14.35 8.00
N ASP A 455 -22.02 13.46 8.73
CA ASP A 455 -22.10 13.52 10.19
C ASP A 455 -20.73 13.18 10.83
N VAL A 456 -20.13 14.16 11.49
CA VAL A 456 -18.82 14.05 12.17
C VAL A 456 -19.01 14.31 13.66
N PRO A 457 -19.44 13.32 14.47
CA PRO A 457 -19.49 13.48 15.93
C PRO A 457 -18.07 13.59 16.49
N TYR A 458 -17.82 14.60 17.31
CA TYR A 458 -16.51 14.90 17.90
C TYR A 458 -16.59 15.16 19.41
N ASP A 459 -15.48 15.04 20.13
CA ASP A 459 -15.40 15.37 21.56
C ASP A 459 -15.35 16.90 21.77
N GLU A 460 -16.39 17.46 22.37
CA GLU A 460 -16.58 18.92 22.51
C GLU A 460 -15.48 19.59 23.35
N ASP A 461 -15.05 18.96 24.44
CA ASP A 461 -14.02 19.51 25.32
C ASP A 461 -12.65 19.51 24.62
N SER A 462 -12.30 18.43 23.92
CA SER A 462 -11.09 18.35 23.10
C SER A 462 -11.12 19.41 21.99
N TYR A 463 -12.25 19.55 21.28
CA TYR A 463 -12.42 20.55 20.24
C TYR A 463 -12.21 21.97 20.78
N LYS A 464 -12.88 22.32 21.88
CA LYS A 464 -12.73 23.63 22.53
C LYS A 464 -11.27 23.88 22.92
N THR A 465 -10.62 22.90 23.54
CA THR A 465 -9.21 22.97 23.97
C THR A 465 -8.26 23.24 22.79
N LEU A 466 -8.50 22.62 21.64
CA LEU A 466 -7.71 22.80 20.43
C LEU A 466 -7.91 24.20 19.82
N ILE A 467 -9.15 24.68 19.74
CA ILE A 467 -9.49 26.02 19.24
C ILE A 467 -8.90 27.12 20.15
N ASP A 468 -9.10 27.03 21.47
CA ASP A 468 -8.54 27.97 22.45
C ASP A 468 -7.00 28.04 22.35
N ALA A 469 -6.34 26.93 21.97
CA ALA A 469 -4.90 26.83 21.78
C ALA A 469 -4.40 27.30 20.40
N GLY A 470 -5.29 27.77 19.51
CA GLY A 470 -4.96 28.29 18.18
C GLY A 470 -4.75 27.23 17.09
N VAL A 471 -5.31 26.02 17.25
CA VAL A 471 -5.45 25.05 16.16
C VAL A 471 -6.64 25.47 15.29
N ASP A 472 -6.50 25.42 13.96
CA ASP A 472 -7.57 25.84 13.05
C ASP A 472 -8.74 24.84 13.00
N HIS A 473 -9.93 25.32 12.66
CA HIS A 473 -11.20 24.58 12.76
C HIS A 473 -11.15 23.16 12.18
N LEU A 474 -10.64 22.99 10.96
CA LEU A 474 -10.62 21.70 10.25
C LEU A 474 -9.73 20.67 10.94
N LEU A 475 -8.55 21.10 11.41
CA LEU A 475 -7.65 20.22 12.15
C LEU A 475 -8.16 19.97 13.59
N ALA A 476 -8.75 20.98 14.22
CA ALA A 476 -9.37 20.83 15.54
C ALA A 476 -10.52 19.81 15.50
N LEU A 477 -11.41 19.92 14.51
CA LEU A 477 -12.53 18.99 14.24
C LEU A 477 -12.04 17.56 13.93
N HIS A 478 -10.98 17.43 13.14
CA HIS A 478 -10.39 16.12 12.86
C HIS A 478 -9.87 15.44 14.14
N ILE A 479 -9.04 16.14 14.92
CA ILE A 479 -8.46 15.56 16.14
C ILE A 479 -9.56 15.28 17.19
N SER A 480 -10.52 16.18 17.39
CA SER A 480 -11.63 15.93 18.32
C SER A 480 -12.56 14.80 17.84
N HIS A 481 -12.70 14.56 16.53
CA HIS A 481 -13.39 13.39 16.00
C HIS A 481 -12.67 12.08 16.34
N LEU A 482 -11.33 12.04 16.26
CA LEU A 482 -10.59 10.84 16.69
C LEU A 482 -10.76 10.59 18.20
N PHE A 483 -10.83 11.65 19.00
CA PHE A 483 -10.97 11.62 20.46
C PHE A 483 -12.39 11.35 20.97
N ILE A 484 -13.40 11.23 20.09
CA ILE A 484 -14.71 10.65 20.47
C ILE A 484 -14.64 9.13 20.73
N ARG A 485 -13.48 8.52 20.57
CA ARG A 485 -13.23 7.10 20.86
C ARG A 485 -12.54 6.93 22.21
N ASP A 486 -12.83 5.82 22.88
CA ASP A 486 -12.07 5.45 24.07
C ASP A 486 -10.70 4.85 23.70
N PRO A 487 -9.66 5.05 24.53
CA PRO A 487 -8.40 4.32 24.43
C PRO A 487 -8.62 2.84 24.79
N LEU A 488 -8.09 1.94 23.97
CA LEU A 488 -8.37 0.50 24.08
C LEU A 488 -7.22 -0.31 24.72
N VAL A 489 -5.99 0.21 24.74
CA VAL A 489 -4.83 -0.46 25.34
C VAL A 489 -4.03 0.56 26.14
N ILE A 490 -4.31 0.66 27.44
CA ILE A 490 -3.59 1.51 28.38
C ILE A 490 -2.60 0.62 29.15
N TYR A 491 -1.33 1.00 29.24
CA TYR A 491 -0.34 0.31 30.08
C TYR A 491 -0.23 1.00 31.44
N GLN A 492 -0.26 0.23 32.53
CA GLN A 492 -0.19 0.76 33.90
C GLN A 492 1.06 1.63 34.13
N GLN A 493 2.20 1.23 33.54
CA GLN A 493 3.48 1.94 33.62
C GLN A 493 3.54 3.20 32.74
N ARG A 494 2.52 3.46 31.90
CA ARG A 494 2.44 4.61 30.99
C ARG A 494 1.30 5.58 31.36
N LEU A 495 0.74 5.50 32.57
CA LEU A 495 -0.35 6.38 33.01
C LEU A 495 0.10 7.83 33.23
N HIS A 496 1.28 8.01 33.81
CA HIS A 496 1.89 9.33 34.08
C HIS A 496 3.14 9.47 33.20
N LEU A 497 3.11 10.44 32.30
CA LEU A 497 4.13 10.67 31.26
C LEU A 497 4.50 12.15 31.20
N ASP A 498 5.65 12.46 30.59
CA ASP A 498 6.03 13.84 30.28
C ASP A 498 5.39 14.28 28.94
N ASN A 499 4.33 15.08 29.00
CA ASN A 499 3.58 15.48 27.80
C ASN A 499 4.39 16.35 26.82
N GLU A 500 5.53 16.92 27.23
CA GLU A 500 6.42 17.65 26.31
C GLU A 500 7.32 16.70 25.50
N ARG A 501 7.52 15.46 25.98
CA ARG A 501 8.53 14.51 25.49
C ARG A 501 7.99 13.17 25.03
N GLU A 502 6.74 12.86 25.34
CA GLU A 502 6.10 11.58 25.07
C GLU A 502 4.73 11.79 24.42
N THR A 503 4.29 10.86 23.56
CA THR A 503 3.04 10.99 22.79
C THR A 503 2.14 9.76 22.93
N ASP A 504 2.37 8.88 23.89
CA ASP A 504 1.67 7.61 24.02
C ASP A 504 0.16 7.75 24.26
N HIS A 505 -0.28 8.79 24.98
CA HIS A 505 -1.71 9.03 25.23
C HIS A 505 -2.40 9.49 23.95
N PHE A 506 -1.74 10.35 23.16
CA PHE A 506 -2.17 10.69 21.81
C PHE A 506 -2.19 9.46 20.88
N GLU A 507 -1.10 8.70 20.84
CA GLU A 507 -0.95 7.50 20.01
C GLU A 507 -1.89 6.35 20.44
N ASN A 508 -2.40 6.35 21.68
CA ASN A 508 -3.44 5.41 22.11
C ASN A 508 -4.71 5.56 21.25
N ILE A 509 -5.11 6.81 21.00
CA ILE A 509 -6.27 7.17 20.18
C ILE A 509 -5.90 7.13 18.69
N GLN A 510 -4.82 7.79 18.30
CA GLN A 510 -4.39 7.92 16.90
C GLN A 510 -4.04 6.57 16.25
N SER A 511 -3.33 5.68 16.94
CA SER A 511 -2.98 4.35 16.39
C SER A 511 -4.15 3.36 16.36
N THR A 512 -5.27 3.68 17.03
CA THR A 512 -6.50 2.86 17.09
C THR A 512 -7.70 3.52 16.42
N ASN A 513 -7.50 4.62 15.71
CA ASN A 513 -8.37 5.03 14.61
C ASN A 513 -7.67 4.61 13.30
N TRP A 514 -8.30 3.73 12.53
CA TRP A 514 -7.71 3.08 11.37
C TRP A 514 -8.46 3.48 10.11
N GLN A 515 -8.15 4.66 9.58
CA GLN A 515 -8.83 5.19 8.40
C GLN A 515 -8.19 4.74 7.08
N THR A 516 -8.85 5.00 5.95
CA THR A 516 -8.29 4.73 4.60
C THR A 516 -7.01 5.52 4.32
N VAL A 517 -6.89 6.69 4.95
CA VAL A 517 -5.66 7.49 5.02
C VAL A 517 -5.45 7.90 6.46
N ARG A 518 -4.19 7.95 6.92
CA ARG A 518 -3.83 8.47 8.25
C ARG A 518 -2.86 9.65 8.11
N TRP A 519 -3.22 10.79 8.68
CA TRP A 519 -2.32 11.93 8.85
C TRP A 519 -1.48 11.74 10.11
N LYS A 520 -0.15 11.85 10.01
CA LYS A 520 0.80 11.42 11.04
C LYS A 520 1.73 12.57 11.44
N PRO A 521 1.61 13.10 12.67
CA PRO A 521 2.58 14.05 13.21
C PRO A 521 4.03 13.50 13.23
N PRO A 522 5.03 14.38 13.28
CA PRO A 522 6.38 14.02 13.67
C PRO A 522 6.39 13.32 15.04
N PRO A 523 7.25 12.30 15.25
CA PRO A 523 7.40 11.65 16.55
C PRO A 523 7.94 12.62 17.62
N PRO A 524 7.95 12.23 18.90
CA PRO A 524 8.60 12.99 19.95
C PRO A 524 10.05 13.37 19.63
N ALA A 525 10.57 14.41 20.27
CA ALA A 525 11.96 14.81 20.08
C ALA A 525 12.91 13.64 20.43
N PRO A 526 13.84 13.25 19.55
CA PRO A 526 14.72 12.12 19.83
C PRO A 526 15.61 12.45 21.03
N SER A 527 15.79 11.48 21.93
CA SER A 527 16.61 11.62 23.14
C SER A 527 18.11 11.81 22.86
N SER A 528 18.53 11.67 21.60
CA SER A 528 19.86 11.99 21.10
C SER A 528 19.75 12.76 19.77
N THR A 529 20.72 13.63 19.50
CA THR A 529 20.83 14.38 18.23
C THR A 529 21.27 13.51 17.04
N GLU A 530 21.37 12.19 17.21
CA GLU A 530 21.90 11.25 16.20
C GLU A 530 20.80 10.47 15.46
N GLY A 531 19.52 10.65 15.84
CA GLY A 531 18.38 10.01 15.17
C GLY A 531 18.06 10.62 13.80
N PRO A 532 17.51 9.85 12.84
CA PRO A 532 17.09 10.40 11.56
C PRO A 532 15.89 11.35 11.73
N HIS A 533 15.95 12.52 11.11
CA HIS A 533 14.84 13.48 11.09
C HIS A 533 13.60 12.88 10.39
N ILE A 534 12.44 13.02 11.02
CA ILE A 534 11.13 12.54 10.55
C ILE A 534 10.13 13.70 10.64
N GLY A 535 9.63 14.12 9.49
CA GLY A 535 8.67 15.22 9.34
C GLY A 535 7.21 14.80 9.41
N TRP A 536 6.35 15.71 8.96
CA TRP A 536 4.91 15.49 8.77
C TRP A 536 4.68 14.43 7.70
N ARG A 537 3.77 13.47 7.96
CA ARG A 537 3.56 12.32 7.09
C ARG A 537 2.08 12.03 6.82
N THR A 538 1.85 11.34 5.72
CA THR A 538 0.53 10.84 5.30
C THR A 538 0.67 9.39 4.84
N GLU A 539 -0.18 8.51 5.35
CA GLU A 539 -0.14 7.06 5.17
C GLU A 539 -1.41 6.60 4.43
N PHE A 540 -1.25 6.00 3.25
CA PHE A 540 -2.33 5.47 2.40
C PHE A 540 -2.49 3.97 2.65
N ARG A 541 -3.73 3.52 2.93
CA ARG A 541 -3.99 2.25 3.64
C ARG A 541 -5.02 1.34 2.99
N SER A 542 -5.74 1.78 1.96
CA SER A 542 -6.87 1.02 1.40
C SER A 542 -6.47 -0.18 0.54
N MET A 543 -5.28 -0.19 -0.06
CA MET A 543 -4.88 -1.21 -1.04
C MET A 543 -4.81 -2.62 -0.43
N GLU A 544 -5.31 -3.59 -1.18
CA GLU A 544 -5.14 -5.02 -0.89
C GLU A 544 -3.71 -5.45 -1.26
N ILE A 545 -3.17 -6.47 -0.59
CA ILE A 545 -1.87 -7.03 -0.98
C ILE A 545 -2.01 -7.90 -2.24
N GLN A 546 -1.05 -7.77 -3.15
CA GLN A 546 -1.05 -8.49 -4.43
C GLN A 546 -0.17 -9.75 -4.37
N LEU A 547 -0.37 -10.71 -5.29
CA LEU A 547 0.32 -12.02 -5.22
C LEU A 547 1.84 -11.92 -5.39
N THR A 548 2.31 -11.05 -6.30
CA THR A 548 3.73 -10.91 -6.64
C THR A 548 4.33 -9.60 -6.14
N ASP A 549 5.65 -9.60 -5.92
CA ASP A 549 6.39 -8.38 -5.58
C ASP A 549 6.34 -7.32 -6.70
N PHE A 550 6.16 -7.73 -7.96
CA PHE A 550 5.99 -6.84 -9.12
C PHE A 550 4.67 -6.07 -9.07
N GLU A 551 3.55 -6.75 -8.78
CA GLU A 551 2.25 -6.09 -8.64
C GLU A 551 2.23 -5.11 -7.45
N ASN A 552 2.76 -5.52 -6.30
CA ASN A 552 2.84 -4.64 -5.13
C ASN A 552 3.72 -3.42 -5.42
N ALA A 553 4.90 -3.62 -6.04
CA ALA A 553 5.77 -2.52 -6.44
C ALA A 553 5.11 -1.58 -7.46
N ALA A 554 4.30 -2.12 -8.39
CA ALA A 554 3.57 -1.30 -9.36
C ALA A 554 2.60 -0.33 -8.67
N PHE A 555 1.77 -0.81 -7.74
CA PHE A 555 0.84 0.04 -7.01
C PHE A 555 1.55 1.00 -6.05
N THR A 556 2.60 0.54 -5.35
CA THR A 556 3.45 1.39 -4.50
C THR A 556 4.10 2.54 -5.28
N VAL A 557 4.68 2.27 -6.46
CA VAL A 557 5.27 3.29 -7.33
C VAL A 557 4.19 4.21 -7.92
N PHE A 558 3.04 3.67 -8.31
CA PHE A 558 1.92 4.45 -8.82
C PHE A 558 1.43 5.48 -7.81
N ILE A 559 1.10 5.07 -6.58
CA ILE A 559 0.58 5.99 -5.57
C ILE A 559 1.63 7.03 -5.13
N ALA A 560 2.92 6.66 -5.15
CA ALA A 560 4.02 7.60 -4.93
C ALA A 560 4.11 8.67 -6.03
N LEU A 561 4.04 8.27 -7.30
CA LEU A 561 4.03 9.18 -8.44
C LEU A 561 2.77 10.05 -8.45
N VAL A 562 1.59 9.48 -8.18
CA VAL A 562 0.34 10.25 -8.06
C VAL A 562 0.43 11.29 -6.94
N SER A 563 1.08 10.98 -5.80
CA SER A 563 1.34 12.00 -4.75
C SER A 563 2.17 13.18 -5.26
N ARG A 564 3.07 12.97 -6.22
CA ARG A 564 3.88 14.04 -6.82
C ARG A 564 3.13 14.78 -7.91
N VAL A 565 2.37 14.07 -8.74
CA VAL A 565 1.46 14.62 -9.75
C VAL A 565 0.48 15.60 -9.10
N ILE A 566 -0.18 15.21 -7.99
CA ILE A 566 -1.10 16.06 -7.23
C ILE A 566 -0.43 17.38 -6.85
N LEU A 567 0.79 17.33 -6.28
CA LEU A 567 1.49 18.51 -5.78
C LEU A 567 2.17 19.36 -6.87
N THR A 568 2.56 18.75 -7.98
CA THR A 568 3.32 19.42 -9.06
C THR A 568 2.39 20.10 -10.06
N PHE A 569 1.21 19.52 -10.30
CA PHE A 569 0.20 20.07 -11.21
C PHE A 569 -0.97 20.73 -10.45
N ASP A 570 -0.82 21.00 -9.15
CA ASP A 570 -1.81 21.62 -8.26
C ASP A 570 -3.22 20.99 -8.41
N LEU A 571 -3.26 19.64 -8.38
CA LEU A 571 -4.50 18.93 -8.65
C LEU A 571 -5.48 19.12 -7.50
N ASN A 572 -6.71 19.47 -7.86
CA ASN A 572 -7.87 19.46 -6.99
C ASN A 572 -8.69 18.20 -7.28
N LEU A 573 -8.73 17.27 -6.33
CA LEU A 573 -9.56 16.05 -6.41
C LEU A 573 -10.76 16.09 -5.45
N TYR A 574 -10.97 17.19 -4.72
CA TYR A 574 -12.02 17.26 -3.70
C TYR A 574 -13.38 16.89 -4.28
N THR A 575 -14.00 15.94 -3.61
CA THR A 575 -15.30 15.35 -3.90
C THR A 575 -16.03 15.30 -2.55
N PRO A 576 -17.31 15.71 -2.44
CA PRO A 576 -18.05 15.67 -1.16
C PRO A 576 -17.92 14.30 -0.47
N LEU A 577 -17.68 14.29 0.84
CA LEU A 577 -17.42 13.07 1.60
C LEU A 577 -18.60 12.08 1.57
N SER A 578 -19.84 12.55 1.39
CA SER A 578 -20.99 11.70 1.11
C SER A 578 -20.74 10.78 -0.10
N LYS A 579 -20.30 11.35 -1.22
CA LYS A 579 -19.94 10.64 -2.45
C LYS A 579 -18.68 9.80 -2.30
N VAL A 580 -17.74 10.18 -1.43
CA VAL A 580 -16.57 9.34 -1.11
C VAL A 580 -16.99 8.11 -0.31
N ASN A 581 -18.00 8.22 0.57
CA ASN A 581 -18.61 7.06 1.23
C ASN A 581 -19.38 6.18 0.23
N ASP A 582 -20.18 6.76 -0.68
CA ASP A 582 -20.85 6.01 -1.76
C ASP A 582 -19.84 5.24 -2.62
N ASN A 583 -18.68 5.83 -2.90
CA ASN A 583 -17.57 5.18 -3.59
C ASN A 583 -16.97 4.02 -2.78
N MET A 584 -16.89 4.11 -1.44
CA MET A 584 -16.46 3.01 -0.59
C MET A 584 -17.46 1.84 -0.64
N GLU A 585 -18.76 2.12 -0.63
CA GLU A 585 -19.80 1.09 -0.81
C GLU A 585 -19.72 0.43 -2.20
N ALA A 586 -19.54 1.22 -3.27
CA ALA A 586 -19.34 0.70 -4.62
C ALA A 586 -18.09 -0.20 -4.72
N ALA A 587 -16.99 0.17 -4.06
CA ALA A 587 -15.74 -0.58 -4.07
C ALA A 587 -15.83 -1.99 -3.44
N HIS A 588 -16.86 -2.26 -2.64
CA HIS A 588 -17.06 -3.58 -2.05
C HIS A 588 -17.69 -4.61 -2.98
N ARG A 589 -18.34 -4.18 -4.07
CA ARG A 589 -19.08 -5.10 -4.93
C ARG A 589 -18.13 -6.01 -5.71
N VAL A 590 -18.59 -7.24 -5.98
CA VAL A 590 -17.83 -8.17 -6.83
C VAL A 590 -17.60 -7.53 -8.20
N ASN A 591 -16.36 -7.60 -8.70
CA ASN A 591 -15.91 -7.05 -9.97
C ASN A 591 -16.13 -5.52 -10.14
N ALA A 592 -16.21 -4.75 -9.04
CA ALA A 592 -16.45 -3.31 -9.04
C ALA A 592 -15.50 -2.48 -9.93
N VAL A 593 -14.28 -2.96 -10.18
CA VAL A 593 -13.32 -2.31 -11.11
C VAL A 593 -13.87 -2.17 -12.54
N LEU A 594 -14.73 -3.08 -12.99
CA LEU A 594 -15.33 -3.08 -14.33
C LEU A 594 -16.82 -2.70 -14.32
N ASP A 595 -17.56 -3.19 -13.33
CA ASP A 595 -19.03 -3.15 -13.35
C ASP A 595 -19.60 -1.90 -12.65
N GLU A 596 -18.84 -1.27 -11.75
CA GLU A 596 -19.28 -0.09 -10.99
C GLU A 596 -18.70 1.22 -11.53
N LYS A 597 -19.31 2.32 -11.09
CA LYS A 597 -18.83 3.68 -11.34
C LYS A 597 -18.70 4.44 -10.05
N PHE A 598 -17.69 5.29 -10.01
CA PHE A 598 -17.30 6.07 -8.85
C PHE A 598 -17.52 7.55 -9.15
N HIS A 599 -18.02 8.28 -8.15
CA HIS A 599 -18.08 9.73 -8.17
C HIS A 599 -16.66 10.28 -8.21
N PHE A 600 -16.34 11.01 -9.27
CA PHE A 600 -15.04 11.65 -9.45
C PHE A 600 -15.23 13.05 -10.04
N ARG A 601 -14.30 13.95 -9.72
CA ARG A 601 -14.36 15.35 -10.17
C ARG A 601 -14.13 15.44 -11.68
N CYS A 602 -14.95 16.22 -12.39
CA CYS A 602 -14.86 16.39 -13.84
C CYS A 602 -13.55 17.08 -14.27
N HIS A 603 -13.00 17.94 -13.41
CA HIS A 603 -11.81 18.74 -13.67
C HIS A 603 -10.82 18.58 -12.52
N MET A 604 -9.64 18.00 -12.81
CA MET A 604 -8.60 17.73 -11.80
C MET A 604 -7.66 18.92 -11.55
N ALA A 605 -7.66 19.95 -12.40
CA ALA A 605 -6.86 21.17 -12.21
C ALA A 605 -7.80 22.39 -12.29
N PRO A 606 -7.46 23.53 -11.65
CA PRO A 606 -8.20 24.78 -11.85
C PRO A 606 -8.12 25.20 -13.33
N PRO A 607 -9.25 25.55 -13.99
CA PRO A 607 -9.22 26.00 -15.39
C PRO A 607 -8.52 27.36 -15.48
N GLU A 608 -7.59 27.53 -16.44
CA GLU A 608 -7.01 28.85 -16.70
C GLU A 608 -7.98 29.70 -17.54
N LYS A 609 -7.95 31.02 -17.33
CA LYS A 609 -8.83 31.96 -18.05
C LYS A 609 -8.60 31.97 -19.56
N GLU A 610 -7.45 31.51 -20.01
CA GLU A 610 -7.04 31.52 -21.42
C GLU A 610 -7.42 30.22 -22.16
N ASP A 611 -7.78 29.14 -21.43
CA ASP A 611 -8.15 27.83 -22.00
C ASP A 611 -9.48 27.84 -22.80
N CYS A 612 -10.34 28.85 -22.59
CA CYS A 612 -11.65 28.95 -23.23
C CYS A 612 -11.64 29.78 -24.51
N SER A 613 -11.12 29.21 -25.60
CA SER A 613 -11.08 29.86 -26.91
C SER A 613 -12.36 29.68 -27.77
N SER A 614 -13.53 30.15 -27.33
CA SER A 614 -14.67 30.40 -28.25
C SER A 614 -15.81 31.24 -27.64
N THR A 615 -16.60 31.91 -28.50
CA THR A 615 -17.75 32.75 -28.15
C THR A 615 -19.03 31.96 -27.84
N GLY A 616 -18.90 30.82 -27.16
CA GLY A 616 -19.99 30.00 -26.63
C GLY A 616 -19.70 29.66 -25.17
N GLY A 617 -20.74 29.41 -24.37
CA GLY A 617 -20.58 29.09 -22.94
C GLY A 617 -19.58 27.94 -22.73
N CYS A 618 -18.49 28.21 -22.01
CA CYS A 618 -17.45 27.24 -21.77
C CYS A 618 -17.86 26.36 -20.58
N HIS A 619 -18.34 25.12 -20.83
CA HIS A 619 -18.77 24.20 -19.78
C HIS A 619 -17.73 23.98 -18.67
N LEU A 620 -16.43 24.16 -18.98
CA LEU A 620 -15.29 24.20 -18.05
C LEU A 620 -15.42 25.23 -16.90
N HIS A 621 -16.32 26.22 -17.02
CA HIS A 621 -16.51 27.31 -16.06
C HIS A 621 -17.90 27.36 -15.42
N GLU A 622 -18.82 26.43 -15.74
CA GLU A 622 -20.20 26.48 -15.22
C GLU A 622 -20.32 25.94 -13.79
N ASP A 623 -19.56 24.89 -13.44
CA ASP A 623 -19.38 24.41 -12.07
C ASP A 623 -17.99 23.75 -11.91
N PRO A 624 -17.01 24.41 -11.26
CA PRO A 624 -15.68 23.83 -11.07
C PRO A 624 -15.67 22.65 -10.09
N ASP A 625 -16.70 22.50 -9.24
CA ASP A 625 -16.86 21.42 -8.25
C ASP A 625 -17.67 20.24 -8.79
N ALA A 626 -18.04 20.28 -10.07
CA ALA A 626 -18.80 19.23 -10.74
C ALA A 626 -18.13 17.86 -10.58
N CYS A 627 -18.93 16.89 -10.14
CA CYS A 627 -18.53 15.48 -10.03
C CYS A 627 -19.49 14.63 -10.87
N GLU A 628 -18.96 13.65 -11.57
CA GLU A 628 -19.72 12.70 -12.37
C GLU A 628 -19.37 11.24 -12.02
N LEU A 629 -20.12 10.29 -12.57
CA LEU A 629 -19.82 8.86 -12.44
C LEU A 629 -18.83 8.43 -13.54
N MET A 630 -17.67 7.92 -13.12
CA MET A 630 -16.61 7.39 -13.97
C MET A 630 -16.29 5.93 -13.59
N THR A 631 -16.02 5.10 -14.59
CA THR A 631 -15.39 3.79 -14.41
C THR A 631 -13.92 3.96 -13.97
N ILE A 632 -13.31 2.90 -13.41
CA ILE A 632 -11.88 2.97 -13.06
C ILE A 632 -11.01 3.14 -14.32
N ALA A 633 -11.40 2.56 -15.46
CA ALA A 633 -10.76 2.84 -16.75
C ALA A 633 -10.74 4.34 -17.09
N GLU A 634 -11.88 5.03 -16.98
CA GLU A 634 -12.00 6.47 -17.24
C GLU A 634 -11.14 7.30 -16.27
N ILE A 635 -11.11 6.95 -14.98
CA ILE A 635 -10.29 7.65 -13.96
C ILE A 635 -8.78 7.46 -14.23
N MET A 636 -8.37 6.25 -14.64
CA MET A 636 -6.96 5.93 -14.86
C MET A 636 -6.43 6.44 -16.21
N LEU A 637 -7.23 6.34 -17.28
CA LEU A 637 -6.77 6.55 -18.67
C LEU A 637 -7.32 7.80 -19.35
N GLY A 638 -8.31 8.47 -18.76
CA GLY A 638 -8.93 9.66 -19.30
C GLY A 638 -10.37 9.45 -19.76
N LYS A 639 -11.11 10.56 -19.89
CA LYS A 639 -12.52 10.58 -20.31
C LYS A 639 -12.78 11.79 -21.21
N GLY A 640 -13.22 11.50 -22.44
CA GLY A 640 -13.44 12.53 -23.46
C GLY A 640 -12.17 13.33 -23.76
N SER A 641 -12.32 14.63 -24.01
CA SER A 641 -11.21 15.57 -24.25
C SER A 641 -10.92 16.50 -23.07
N TYR A 642 -11.60 16.33 -21.93
CA TYR A 642 -11.57 17.25 -20.79
C TYR A 642 -10.94 16.64 -19.53
N PHE A 643 -10.98 15.32 -19.38
CA PHE A 643 -10.40 14.63 -18.24
C PHE A 643 -9.21 13.77 -18.70
N PRO A 644 -7.96 14.10 -18.32
CA PRO A 644 -6.77 13.46 -18.88
C PRO A 644 -6.47 12.08 -18.28
N GLY A 645 -6.99 11.74 -17.09
CA GLY A 645 -6.68 10.49 -16.39
C GLY A 645 -5.37 10.51 -15.61
N LEU A 646 -5.29 9.68 -14.57
CA LEU A 646 -4.14 9.66 -13.65
C LEU A 646 -2.85 9.10 -14.30
N ILE A 647 -2.94 8.08 -15.15
CA ILE A 647 -1.77 7.47 -15.81
C ILE A 647 -1.14 8.42 -16.84
N PRO A 648 -1.91 9.10 -17.73
CA PRO A 648 -1.35 10.14 -18.59
C PRO A 648 -0.70 11.30 -17.83
N LEU A 649 -1.26 11.71 -16.68
CA LEU A 649 -0.63 12.72 -15.82
C LEU A 649 0.66 12.21 -15.15
N VAL A 650 0.76 10.92 -14.79
CA VAL A 650 2.02 10.31 -14.35
C VAL A 650 3.08 10.40 -15.46
N TYR A 651 2.73 10.09 -16.72
CA TYR A 651 3.68 10.24 -17.82
C TYR A 651 4.11 11.70 -18.04
N ALA A 652 3.16 12.65 -18.03
CA ALA A 652 3.47 14.07 -18.14
C ALA A 652 4.41 14.55 -17.00
N TYR A 653 4.26 14.01 -15.79
CA TYR A 653 5.17 14.30 -14.67
C TYR A 653 6.56 13.69 -14.88
N LEU A 654 6.66 12.46 -15.41
CA LEU A 654 7.95 11.84 -15.75
C LEU A 654 8.68 12.58 -16.87
N ASP A 655 7.95 13.14 -17.85
CA ASP A 655 8.50 14.03 -18.87
C ASP A 655 8.99 15.35 -18.26
N TYR A 656 8.18 15.98 -17.40
CA TYR A 656 8.52 17.24 -16.73
C TYR A 656 9.79 17.17 -15.87
N ILE A 657 10.02 16.05 -15.17
CA ILE A 657 11.23 15.86 -14.34
C ILE A 657 12.44 15.28 -15.11
N GLU A 658 12.36 15.17 -16.44
CA GLU A 658 13.38 14.56 -17.30
C GLU A 658 13.81 13.14 -16.83
N CYS A 659 12.83 12.28 -16.53
CA CYS A 659 13.06 10.95 -15.96
C CYS A 659 13.96 10.07 -16.86
N ASP A 660 14.95 9.41 -16.25
CA ASP A 660 15.90 8.55 -16.95
C ASP A 660 15.21 7.35 -17.63
N GLU A 661 15.64 7.03 -18.86
CA GLU A 661 15.05 5.98 -19.72
C GLU A 661 14.89 4.63 -19.00
N ALA A 662 15.89 4.23 -18.22
CA ALA A 662 15.86 2.96 -17.49
C ALA A 662 14.79 2.93 -16.38
N THR A 663 14.59 4.03 -15.66
CA THR A 663 13.47 4.18 -14.73
C THR A 663 12.15 4.28 -15.48
N ARG A 664 12.06 5.08 -16.55
CA ARG A 664 10.85 5.26 -17.34
C ARG A 664 10.31 3.94 -17.88
N THR A 665 11.16 3.12 -18.51
CA THR A 665 10.80 1.78 -19.02
C THR A 665 10.34 0.81 -17.93
N LEU A 666 10.75 0.98 -16.67
CA LEU A 666 10.19 0.21 -15.56
C LEU A 666 8.80 0.72 -15.18
N VAL A 667 8.64 2.04 -15.03
CA VAL A 667 7.36 2.65 -14.66
C VAL A 667 6.30 2.41 -15.74
N GLU A 668 6.65 2.45 -17.03
CA GLU A 668 5.76 2.09 -18.14
C GLU A 668 5.17 0.68 -18.00
N LYS A 669 5.94 -0.30 -17.50
CA LYS A 669 5.43 -1.67 -17.24
C LYS A 669 4.45 -1.70 -16.08
N TYR A 670 4.74 -0.96 -15.01
CA TYR A 670 3.83 -0.82 -13.86
C TYR A 670 2.52 -0.14 -14.27
N MET A 671 2.60 0.98 -15.00
CA MET A 671 1.42 1.68 -15.52
C MET A 671 0.62 0.80 -16.47
N CYS A 672 1.30 -0.01 -17.31
CA CYS A 672 0.64 -0.96 -18.20
C CYS A 672 -0.14 -2.04 -17.44
N LEU A 673 0.42 -2.63 -16.37
CA LEU A 673 -0.31 -3.56 -15.50
C LEU A 673 -1.58 -2.91 -14.91
N ILE A 674 -1.46 -1.69 -14.38
CA ILE A 674 -2.56 -0.96 -13.76
C ILE A 674 -3.64 -0.60 -14.78
N ALA A 675 -3.24 -0.13 -15.96
CA ALA A 675 -4.13 0.13 -17.09
C ALA A 675 -4.91 -1.12 -17.51
N LYS A 676 -4.23 -2.25 -17.69
CA LYS A 676 -4.85 -3.53 -18.08
C LYS A 676 -5.84 -4.06 -17.06
N ARG A 677 -5.64 -3.80 -15.77
CA ARG A 677 -6.61 -4.11 -14.72
C ARG A 677 -7.81 -3.17 -14.74
N ALA A 678 -7.56 -1.87 -14.91
CA ALA A 678 -8.62 -0.87 -15.01
C ALA A 678 -9.54 -1.09 -16.23
N THR A 679 -9.02 -1.62 -17.34
CA THR A 679 -9.79 -1.96 -18.56
C THR A 679 -10.38 -3.37 -18.57
N GLY A 680 -9.99 -4.24 -17.63
CA GLY A 680 -10.40 -5.65 -17.59
C GLY A 680 -9.70 -6.57 -18.60
N GLU A 681 -8.63 -6.10 -19.25
CA GLU A 681 -7.72 -6.97 -20.03
C GLU A 681 -7.04 -8.01 -19.12
N LEU A 682 -6.72 -7.62 -17.88
CA LEU A 682 -6.28 -8.50 -16.81
C LEU A 682 -7.25 -8.45 -15.62
N PRO A 683 -7.55 -9.59 -14.98
CA PRO A 683 -8.40 -9.62 -13.79
C PRO A 683 -7.68 -9.05 -12.56
N THR A 684 -8.45 -8.65 -11.56
CA THR A 684 -7.97 -8.49 -10.19
C THR A 684 -7.61 -9.85 -9.58
N ALA A 685 -6.83 -9.84 -8.50
CA ALA A 685 -6.48 -11.07 -7.79
C ALA A 685 -7.74 -11.78 -7.26
N ALA A 686 -8.74 -11.03 -6.79
CA ALA A 686 -10.02 -11.58 -6.36
C ALA A 686 -10.79 -12.28 -7.49
N THR A 687 -10.94 -11.62 -8.65
CA THR A 687 -11.60 -12.22 -9.82
C THR A 687 -10.87 -13.48 -10.28
N TRP A 688 -9.53 -13.49 -10.29
CA TRP A 688 -8.74 -14.67 -10.64
C TRP A 688 -8.92 -15.82 -9.62
N MET A 689 -8.77 -15.55 -8.33
CA MET A 689 -8.99 -16.54 -7.25
C MET A 689 -10.41 -17.12 -7.30
N ARG A 690 -11.43 -16.29 -7.53
CA ARG A 690 -12.84 -16.71 -7.67
C ARG A 690 -13.03 -17.62 -8.88
N ARG A 691 -12.40 -17.31 -10.02
CA ARG A 691 -12.38 -18.20 -11.20
C ARG A 691 -11.66 -19.52 -10.93
N PHE A 692 -10.52 -19.49 -10.23
CA PHE A 692 -9.78 -20.69 -9.85
C PHE A 692 -10.65 -21.64 -9.02
N VAL A 693 -11.29 -21.13 -7.95
CA VAL A 693 -12.23 -21.92 -7.12
C VAL A 693 -13.36 -22.48 -7.97
N ARG A 694 -14.01 -21.66 -8.80
CA ARG A 694 -15.13 -22.08 -9.64
C ARG A 694 -14.76 -23.06 -10.75
N ALA A 695 -13.49 -23.18 -11.10
CA ALA A 695 -12.97 -24.16 -12.06
C ALA A 695 -12.41 -25.43 -11.39
N HIS A 696 -12.35 -25.48 -10.05
CA HIS A 696 -11.74 -26.60 -9.33
C HIS A 696 -12.66 -27.84 -9.32
N PRO A 697 -12.16 -29.07 -9.63
CA PRO A 697 -13.01 -30.25 -9.74
C PRO A 697 -13.81 -30.62 -8.48
N ASP A 698 -13.30 -30.30 -7.30
CA ASP A 698 -13.95 -30.60 -6.02
C ASP A 698 -15.01 -29.55 -5.61
N TYR A 699 -15.01 -28.38 -6.26
CA TYR A 699 -15.93 -27.29 -5.93
C TYR A 699 -17.31 -27.55 -6.54
N ARG A 700 -18.37 -27.44 -5.72
CA ARG A 700 -19.72 -27.90 -6.09
C ARG A 700 -20.63 -26.79 -6.64
N HIS A 701 -20.11 -25.60 -6.95
CA HIS A 701 -20.89 -24.42 -7.37
C HIS A 701 -21.95 -23.99 -6.35
N ASP A 702 -21.69 -24.24 -5.07
CA ASP A 702 -22.56 -23.96 -3.91
C ASP A 702 -21.97 -22.92 -2.95
N SER A 703 -20.93 -22.20 -3.40
CA SER A 703 -20.14 -21.23 -2.66
C SER A 703 -19.44 -21.74 -1.39
N ALA A 704 -19.38 -23.05 -1.15
CA ALA A 704 -18.48 -23.63 -0.15
C ALA A 704 -17.14 -24.01 -0.79
N VAL A 705 -16.03 -23.64 -0.16
CA VAL A 705 -14.69 -23.92 -0.66
C VAL A 705 -14.12 -25.18 0.04
N PRO A 706 -13.93 -26.30 -0.67
CA PRO A 706 -13.29 -27.48 -0.10
C PRO A 706 -11.87 -27.21 0.40
N HIS A 707 -11.44 -27.94 1.44
CA HIS A 707 -10.06 -27.87 1.93
C HIS A 707 -9.02 -28.14 0.83
N SER A 708 -9.29 -29.09 -0.07
CA SER A 708 -8.43 -29.39 -1.23
C SER A 708 -8.32 -28.22 -2.19
N THR A 709 -9.45 -27.60 -2.57
CA THR A 709 -9.49 -26.39 -3.38
C THR A 709 -8.70 -25.24 -2.75
N ALA A 710 -8.85 -25.02 -1.43
CA ALA A 710 -8.11 -23.98 -0.71
C ALA A 710 -6.61 -24.27 -0.64
N PHE A 711 -6.21 -25.53 -0.44
CA PHE A 711 -4.83 -25.98 -0.46
C PHE A 711 -4.20 -25.75 -1.84
N ASP A 712 -4.84 -26.22 -2.91
CA ASP A 712 -4.31 -26.10 -4.26
C ASP A 712 -4.27 -24.64 -4.73
N LEU A 713 -5.26 -23.81 -4.32
CA LEU A 713 -5.23 -22.35 -4.53
C LEU A 713 -4.03 -21.69 -3.84
N LEU A 714 -3.78 -21.96 -2.56
CA LEU A 714 -2.69 -21.33 -1.81
C LEU A 714 -1.30 -21.74 -2.35
N ASN A 715 -1.15 -23.01 -2.74
CA ASN A 715 0.04 -23.50 -3.43
C ASN A 715 0.24 -22.78 -4.78
N GLU A 716 -0.82 -22.57 -5.56
CA GLU A 716 -0.77 -21.81 -6.81
C GLU A 716 -0.41 -20.33 -6.60
N CYS A 717 -1.03 -19.66 -5.61
CA CYS A 717 -0.66 -18.30 -5.20
C CYS A 717 0.82 -18.17 -4.83
N GLN A 718 1.37 -19.15 -4.08
CA GLN A 718 2.79 -19.18 -3.75
C GLN A 718 3.66 -19.33 -4.99
N LEU A 719 3.37 -20.32 -5.85
CA LEU A 719 4.16 -20.58 -7.05
C LEU A 719 4.18 -19.38 -8.01
N ILE A 720 3.07 -18.64 -8.10
CA ILE A 720 2.98 -17.38 -8.85
C ILE A 720 3.78 -16.26 -8.17
N GLY A 721 3.54 -16.02 -6.87
CA GLY A 721 4.20 -14.97 -6.09
C GLY A 721 5.73 -15.10 -6.02
N GLU A 722 6.24 -16.33 -5.97
CA GLU A 722 7.68 -16.63 -6.04
C GLU A 722 8.26 -16.62 -7.46
N GLY A 723 7.43 -16.50 -8.51
CA GLY A 723 7.85 -16.58 -9.92
C GLY A 723 8.22 -17.98 -10.40
N LEU A 724 7.90 -19.02 -9.63
CA LEU A 724 8.15 -20.43 -9.98
C LEU A 724 7.16 -20.94 -11.05
N LYS A 725 5.95 -20.39 -11.08
CA LYS A 725 4.94 -20.59 -12.13
C LYS A 725 4.54 -19.22 -12.70
N GLN A 726 4.44 -19.13 -14.02
CA GLN A 726 3.94 -17.93 -14.70
C GLN A 726 2.43 -18.06 -14.88
N CYS A 727 1.67 -16.97 -14.68
CA CYS A 727 0.22 -16.94 -14.85
C CYS A 727 -0.20 -15.86 -15.86
N PRO A 728 -0.23 -16.18 -17.17
CA PRO A 728 -0.64 -15.22 -18.20
C PRO A 728 -2.09 -14.74 -18.07
N GLU A 729 -2.97 -15.48 -17.38
CA GLU A 729 -4.34 -15.01 -17.12
C GLU A 729 -4.35 -13.80 -16.18
N LEU A 730 -3.54 -13.82 -15.11
CA LEU A 730 -3.47 -12.75 -14.10
C LEU A 730 -2.47 -11.63 -14.46
N LEU A 731 -1.41 -11.99 -15.19
CA LEU A 731 -0.23 -11.15 -15.41
C LEU A 731 0.08 -10.87 -16.88
N GLY A 732 -0.67 -11.44 -17.83
CA GLY A 732 -0.46 -11.21 -19.27
C GLY A 732 0.96 -11.55 -19.72
N GLU A 733 1.66 -10.54 -20.25
CA GLU A 733 3.05 -10.60 -20.68
C GLU A 733 4.09 -10.45 -19.56
N PHE A 734 3.69 -10.02 -18.35
CA PHE A 734 4.62 -9.71 -17.26
C PHE A 734 5.20 -10.99 -16.64
N LYS A 735 6.46 -11.27 -16.96
CA LYS A 735 7.17 -12.46 -16.47
C LYS A 735 7.83 -12.19 -15.11
N ILE A 736 7.40 -12.93 -14.09
CA ILE A 736 7.93 -12.83 -12.73
C ILE A 736 9.19 -13.68 -12.62
N ALA A 737 10.33 -13.04 -12.31
CA ALA A 737 11.58 -13.76 -12.12
C ALA A 737 11.53 -14.59 -10.82
N PRO A 738 12.01 -15.86 -10.81
CA PRO A 738 12.06 -16.68 -9.59
C PRO A 738 12.82 -16.01 -8.43
N VAL A 739 12.16 -15.89 -7.27
CA VAL A 739 12.81 -15.54 -6.00
C VAL A 739 13.56 -16.78 -5.48
N ARG A 740 14.66 -16.58 -4.76
CA ARG A 740 15.43 -17.68 -4.14
C ARG A 740 15.82 -17.32 -2.72
N GLY A 741 15.38 -18.10 -1.73
CA GLY A 741 15.78 -17.92 -0.33
C GLY A 741 17.29 -17.95 -0.12
N GLN A 742 18.06 -18.67 -0.95
CA GLN A 742 19.53 -18.67 -0.86
C GLN A 742 20.19 -17.34 -1.30
N ALA A 743 19.42 -16.39 -1.85
CA ALA A 743 19.88 -15.03 -2.17
C ALA A 743 19.49 -13.98 -1.11
N ALA A 744 18.84 -14.40 -0.01
CA ALA A 744 18.33 -13.52 1.06
C ALA A 744 19.40 -12.71 1.82
N TYR A 745 20.63 -13.22 1.84
CA TYR A 745 21.76 -12.66 2.56
C TYR A 745 23.00 -12.66 1.67
N ARG A 746 24.01 -11.84 2.00
CA ARG A 746 25.27 -11.76 1.24
C ARG A 746 25.94 -13.14 1.15
N VAL A 747 25.91 -13.75 -0.02
CA VAL A 747 26.65 -15.00 -0.30
C VAL A 747 28.09 -14.62 -0.63
N PRO A 748 29.10 -14.99 0.19
CA PRO A 748 30.49 -14.66 -0.11
C PRO A 748 30.96 -15.41 -1.36
N LEU A 749 31.84 -14.78 -2.14
CA LEU A 749 32.57 -15.42 -3.24
C LEU A 749 33.57 -16.43 -2.66
N LYS A 750 33.10 -17.65 -2.37
CA LYS A 750 33.91 -18.71 -1.77
C LYS A 750 34.92 -19.26 -2.79
N SER A 751 36.20 -19.19 -2.44
CA SER A 751 37.31 -19.84 -3.17
C SER A 751 37.52 -21.31 -2.77
N SER A 752 36.80 -21.82 -1.77
CA SER A 752 36.88 -23.22 -1.33
C SER A 752 36.43 -24.18 -2.43
N GLY A 753 37.23 -25.21 -2.71
CA GLY A 753 36.95 -26.19 -3.77
C GLY A 753 35.62 -26.92 -3.57
N VAL A 754 34.82 -27.01 -4.64
CA VAL A 754 33.58 -27.80 -4.65
C VAL A 754 33.92 -29.28 -4.87
N ALA A 755 33.36 -30.17 -4.04
CA ALA A 755 33.47 -31.61 -4.18
C ALA A 755 33.08 -32.09 -5.60
N ALA A 756 33.76 -33.12 -6.10
CA ALA A 756 33.68 -33.51 -7.52
C ALA A 756 32.24 -33.84 -7.96
N GLU A 757 31.50 -34.63 -7.18
CA GLU A 757 30.08 -34.95 -7.43
C GLU A 757 29.21 -33.69 -7.50
N LYS A 758 29.36 -32.78 -6.53
CA LYS A 758 28.58 -31.54 -6.45
C LYS A 758 28.93 -30.57 -7.60
N ARG A 759 30.20 -30.53 -8.01
CA ARG A 759 30.65 -29.79 -9.20
C ARG A 759 30.07 -30.40 -10.48
N GLN A 760 30.06 -31.73 -10.60
CA GLN A 760 29.50 -32.42 -11.76
C GLN A 760 27.98 -32.24 -11.84
N ALA A 761 27.25 -32.31 -10.73
CA ALA A 761 25.81 -32.00 -10.67
C ALA A 761 25.51 -30.54 -11.06
N LEU A 762 26.32 -29.57 -10.59
CA LEU A 762 26.21 -28.17 -10.98
C LEU A 762 26.47 -27.95 -12.48
N LEU A 763 27.51 -28.59 -13.03
CA LEU A 763 27.85 -28.51 -14.46
C LEU A 763 26.77 -29.17 -15.33
N GLN A 764 26.26 -30.35 -14.95
CA GLN A 764 25.16 -31.01 -15.67
C GLN A 764 23.88 -30.15 -15.66
N ARG A 765 23.53 -29.55 -14.51
CA ARG A 765 22.42 -28.59 -14.41
C ARG A 765 22.62 -27.34 -15.28
N TYR A 766 23.86 -26.98 -15.60
CA TYR A 766 24.18 -25.82 -16.45
C TYR A 766 24.20 -26.20 -17.94
N LEU A 767 24.75 -27.36 -18.30
CA LEU A 767 24.75 -27.91 -19.66
C LEU A 767 23.32 -28.12 -20.18
N GLY A 768 22.39 -28.55 -19.32
CA GLY A 768 20.97 -28.67 -19.65
C GLY A 768 20.23 -27.35 -19.98
N ARG A 769 20.88 -26.18 -19.88
CA ARG A 769 20.26 -24.87 -20.16
C ARG A 769 20.48 -24.34 -21.58
N THR A 770 21.37 -24.91 -22.36
CA THR A 770 21.80 -24.32 -23.65
C THR A 770 20.91 -24.65 -24.86
N ALA A 771 19.78 -25.35 -24.67
CA ALA A 771 18.97 -25.88 -25.78
C ALA A 771 17.66 -25.14 -26.08
N SER A 772 17.25 -24.10 -25.32
CA SER A 772 15.85 -23.61 -25.40
C SER A 772 15.62 -22.09 -25.35
N ASN A 773 16.68 -21.25 -25.30
CA ASN A 773 16.54 -19.80 -25.06
C ASN A 773 17.23 -18.89 -26.11
N VAL A 774 17.34 -19.34 -27.36
CA VAL A 774 17.74 -18.48 -28.49
C VAL A 774 16.54 -18.33 -29.43
N PHE A 775 16.25 -17.10 -29.84
CA PHE A 775 15.04 -16.63 -30.55
C PHE A 775 13.77 -16.44 -29.71
N VAL A 776 13.67 -15.26 -29.07
CA VAL A 776 12.42 -14.50 -29.02
C VAL A 776 12.67 -13.18 -29.74
N SER A 777 11.96 -12.97 -30.85
CA SER A 777 12.09 -11.77 -31.70
C SER A 777 11.43 -10.56 -31.05
N THR A 778 12.11 -9.42 -31.08
CA THR A 778 11.58 -8.11 -30.67
C THR A 778 10.76 -7.47 -31.80
N SER A 779 9.45 -7.35 -31.59
CA SER A 779 8.54 -6.55 -32.43
C SER A 779 7.54 -5.84 -31.49
N HIS A 780 7.89 -4.64 -31.00
CA HIS A 780 7.36 -3.37 -31.53
C HIS A 780 5.83 -3.23 -31.42
N CYS A 781 5.37 -2.70 -30.28
CA CYS A 781 4.05 -2.08 -30.15
C CYS A 781 4.17 -0.60 -30.54
N PHE A 782 3.58 -0.21 -31.67
CA PHE A 782 3.38 1.19 -32.05
C PHE A 782 1.90 1.54 -31.99
N PHE A 783 1.55 2.65 -31.33
CA PHE A 783 0.25 3.29 -31.47
C PHE A 783 0.14 3.91 -32.88
N PRO A 784 -0.94 3.65 -33.65
CA PRO A 784 -1.17 4.33 -34.93
C PRO A 784 -1.96 5.62 -34.74
N THR A 785 -1.39 6.74 -35.18
CA THR A 785 -2.12 7.98 -35.45
C THR A 785 -2.66 8.02 -36.89
N THR A 786 -3.73 8.80 -37.07
CA THR A 786 -4.58 9.15 -38.23
C THR A 786 -3.87 9.60 -39.54
N PRO A 787 -4.56 9.91 -40.69
CA PRO A 787 -5.97 9.68 -41.12
C PRO A 787 -6.17 9.18 -42.61
N ALA A 788 -7.45 9.13 -43.02
CA ALA A 788 -8.08 8.69 -44.28
C ALA A 788 -7.60 9.18 -45.68
N LYS A 789 -7.79 8.31 -46.70
CA LYS A 789 -8.24 8.49 -48.13
C LYS A 789 -7.84 7.24 -48.95
N SER A 790 -8.39 6.85 -50.12
CA SER A 790 -9.74 6.93 -50.76
C SER A 790 -9.63 6.29 -52.18
N TYR A 791 -10.71 5.71 -52.74
CA TYR A 791 -10.83 5.16 -54.13
C TYR A 791 -9.99 3.89 -54.45
N VAL A 792 -10.33 2.98 -55.40
CA VAL A 792 -11.61 2.47 -56.00
C VAL A 792 -11.28 1.18 -56.80
N SER A 793 -12.30 0.43 -57.25
CA SER A 793 -12.38 -0.73 -58.20
C SER A 793 -11.16 -1.16 -59.07
N GLU A 794 -11.06 -2.37 -59.65
CA GLU A 794 -12.10 -3.31 -60.12
C GLU A 794 -11.53 -4.72 -60.44
N THR A 795 -12.42 -5.74 -60.46
CA THR A 795 -12.44 -7.03 -61.25
C THR A 795 -11.16 -7.68 -61.85
N ALA A 796 -11.04 -9.00 -62.08
CA ALA A 796 -11.77 -10.26 -61.80
C ALA A 796 -11.19 -11.37 -62.73
N VAL A 797 -11.81 -12.57 -62.73
CA VAL A 797 -11.68 -13.70 -63.69
C VAL A 797 -10.46 -14.63 -63.44
N ASP A 798 -10.56 -15.97 -63.32
CA ASP A 798 -11.71 -16.90 -63.33
C ASP A 798 -11.56 -18.12 -62.37
N ARG A 799 -12.44 -19.11 -62.53
CA ARG A 799 -12.52 -20.47 -61.97
C ARG A 799 -12.06 -21.49 -63.06
N PRO A 800 -12.53 -22.77 -63.19
CA PRO A 800 -13.34 -23.66 -62.32
C PRO A 800 -12.81 -25.11 -62.16
N THR A 801 -13.25 -25.87 -61.15
CA THR A 801 -14.31 -26.94 -61.18
C THR A 801 -14.22 -27.77 -59.86
N LYS A 802 -15.13 -28.66 -59.40
CA LYS A 802 -16.51 -29.13 -59.75
C LYS A 802 -17.19 -29.67 -58.45
N GLN A 803 -18.50 -29.47 -58.22
CA GLN A 803 -19.64 -30.45 -58.26
C GLN A 803 -19.54 -31.71 -57.35
N GLU A 804 -20.59 -32.23 -56.66
CA GLU A 804 -22.04 -31.91 -56.45
C GLU A 804 -22.66 -32.87 -55.38
N ARG A 805 -23.90 -32.79 -54.81
CA ARG A 805 -24.95 -31.76 -54.54
C ARG A 805 -26.08 -32.40 -53.68
N SER A 806 -26.76 -31.65 -52.78
CA SER A 806 -28.23 -31.78 -52.57
C SER A 806 -28.83 -30.69 -51.64
N LEU A 807 -30.05 -30.24 -51.95
CA LEU A 807 -30.90 -29.16 -51.37
C LEU A 807 -32.35 -29.75 -51.22
N PRO A 808 -33.49 -29.06 -50.85
CA PRO A 808 -33.85 -27.65 -51.12
C PRO A 808 -34.86 -26.83 -50.20
N PHE A 809 -34.71 -25.49 -50.26
CA PHE A 809 -35.68 -24.37 -50.47
C PHE A 809 -36.94 -24.05 -49.59
N ALA A 810 -36.96 -22.82 -49.02
CA ALA A 810 -37.78 -21.58 -49.32
C ALA A 810 -39.33 -21.66 -49.59
N PRO A 811 -40.17 -20.56 -49.54
CA PRO A 811 -39.83 -19.11 -49.68
C PRO A 811 -40.70 -17.99 -48.95
N ALA A 812 -40.18 -16.74 -48.96
CA ALA A 812 -40.81 -15.38 -49.22
C ALA A 812 -42.18 -14.92 -48.58
N ARG A 813 -42.58 -13.63 -48.39
CA ARG A 813 -42.11 -12.25 -48.75
C ARG A 813 -42.98 -11.14 -48.06
N PHE A 814 -42.47 -9.89 -47.86
CA PHE A 814 -43.18 -8.55 -47.73
C PHE A 814 -44.28 -8.34 -46.64
N GLU A 815 -44.63 -7.15 -46.10
CA GLU A 815 -44.02 -5.79 -45.89
C GLU A 815 -44.86 -5.00 -44.84
N GLN A 816 -44.33 -3.88 -44.29
CA GLN A 816 -45.01 -2.77 -43.54
C GLN A 816 -45.77 -3.06 -42.20
N ASP A 817 -45.27 -2.53 -41.05
CA ASP A 817 -45.82 -1.31 -40.41
C ASP A 817 -45.08 -0.85 -39.11
N ALA A 818 -45.38 0.39 -38.69
CA ALA A 818 -44.76 1.29 -37.68
C ALA A 818 -44.26 0.79 -36.28
N PRO A 819 -43.36 1.55 -35.60
CA PRO A 819 -42.94 1.33 -34.21
C PRO A 819 -43.80 2.10 -33.17
N VAL A 820 -44.13 1.46 -32.03
CA VAL A 820 -44.91 2.05 -30.91
C VAL A 820 -44.28 1.63 -29.56
N PRO A 821 -44.26 2.47 -28.49
CA PRO A 821 -43.05 2.64 -27.69
C PRO A 821 -43.05 2.03 -26.27
N ARG A 822 -41.87 2.14 -25.62
CA ARG A 822 -41.64 1.87 -24.18
C ARG A 822 -42.41 2.87 -23.30
N ASN A 823 -43.00 2.38 -22.20
CA ASN A 823 -43.59 3.24 -21.15
C ASN A 823 -42.52 3.78 -20.17
N PRO A 824 -42.63 5.05 -19.72
CA PRO A 824 -41.71 5.67 -18.75
C PRO A 824 -42.18 5.54 -17.27
N PRO A 825 -41.30 5.79 -16.29
CA PRO A 825 -41.66 5.87 -14.87
C PRO A 825 -42.46 7.15 -14.51
N PRO A 826 -43.22 7.16 -13.40
CA PRO A 826 -44.16 8.22 -13.08
C PRO A 826 -43.51 9.49 -12.50
N LYS A 827 -44.06 10.66 -12.85
CA LYS A 827 -43.76 11.97 -12.23
C LYS A 827 -44.84 12.38 -11.22
N PRO A 828 -44.48 12.95 -10.04
CA PRO A 828 -45.44 13.64 -9.19
C PRO A 828 -45.80 15.04 -9.75
N LYS A 829 -47.01 15.52 -9.44
CA LYS A 829 -47.60 16.77 -9.98
C LYS A 829 -47.41 17.97 -9.05
N ARG A 830 -47.14 19.15 -9.61
CA ARG A 830 -47.64 20.46 -9.10
C ARG A 830 -49.05 20.69 -9.68
N SER A 831 -49.96 21.49 -9.13
CA SER A 831 -49.94 22.53 -8.09
C SER A 831 -51.31 22.68 -7.40
N ASN A 832 -51.39 23.33 -6.24
CA ASN A 832 -52.15 24.59 -6.05
C ASN A 832 -52.13 25.09 -4.59
N VAL A 833 -52.15 26.41 -4.44
CA VAL A 833 -52.24 27.18 -3.18
C VAL A 833 -53.70 27.54 -2.92
N PRO A 834 -54.18 27.62 -1.66
CA PRO A 834 -54.62 28.94 -1.16
C PRO A 834 -54.42 29.21 0.35
N THR A 835 -54.10 30.47 0.65
CA THR A 835 -54.51 31.29 1.83
C THR A 835 -54.04 30.95 3.27
N ALA A 836 -53.76 32.03 4.02
CA ALA A 836 -53.37 32.13 5.44
C ALA A 836 -54.45 32.95 6.22
N PRO A 837 -54.24 33.45 7.46
CA PRO A 837 -53.25 33.15 8.51
C PRO A 837 -54.03 32.55 9.73
N PRO A 838 -54.00 32.98 11.03
CA PRO A 838 -53.17 33.91 11.84
C PRO A 838 -52.07 33.12 12.63
N ASP A 839 -51.47 33.49 13.79
CA ASP A 839 -51.68 34.54 14.81
C ASP A 839 -50.36 34.93 15.57
N TYR A 840 -50.47 35.82 16.58
CA TYR A 840 -49.43 36.42 17.48
C TYR A 840 -48.65 35.47 18.42
N SER A 841 -47.53 35.83 19.08
CA SER A 841 -46.77 37.09 19.31
C SER A 841 -45.26 36.74 19.40
N ASP A 842 -44.28 37.46 18.85
CA ASP A 842 -43.88 38.89 18.99
C ASP A 842 -43.14 39.25 20.29
N ASP A 843 -41.85 39.59 20.15
CA ASP A 843 -41.05 40.58 20.91
C ASP A 843 -39.57 40.44 20.52
N THR A 844 -38.76 41.45 20.21
CA THR A 844 -38.89 42.74 19.50
C THR A 844 -37.46 43.33 19.46
N TYR A 845 -37.01 43.82 18.29
CA TYR A 845 -36.19 45.03 18.05
C TYR A 845 -34.77 45.20 18.67
N SER A 846 -33.78 45.83 18.01
CA SER A 846 -33.69 46.37 16.64
C SER A 846 -32.26 46.76 16.22
N ASP A 847 -31.98 46.67 14.92
CA ASP A 847 -30.92 47.40 14.19
C ASP A 847 -31.13 48.92 14.15
N GLN A 848 -30.08 49.65 13.71
CA GLN A 848 -30.06 50.84 12.82
C GLN A 848 -28.73 51.64 13.02
N ASP A 849 -28.07 52.28 12.05
CA ASP A 849 -28.26 52.28 10.59
C ASP A 849 -26.99 52.75 9.83
N TYR A 850 -26.76 52.15 8.66
CA TYR A 850 -26.31 52.72 7.37
C TYR A 850 -25.48 54.05 7.22
N ASN A 851 -24.30 53.88 6.58
CA ASN A 851 -23.90 54.43 5.25
C ASN A 851 -22.85 55.57 5.05
N MET A 852 -22.11 55.40 3.93
CA MET A 852 -21.38 56.32 3.05
C MET A 852 -20.09 57.08 3.47
N SER A 853 -19.03 56.71 2.74
CA SER A 853 -17.75 57.33 2.34
C SER A 853 -17.85 58.80 1.79
N PRO A 854 -16.80 59.48 1.24
CA PRO A 854 -15.42 59.03 0.89
C PRO A 854 -14.27 60.08 1.08
N ILE A 855 -13.09 59.84 0.45
CA ILE A 855 -12.12 60.81 -0.17
C ILE A 855 -10.68 60.98 0.41
N ARG A 856 -9.71 60.46 -0.38
CA ARG A 856 -8.32 60.93 -0.72
C ARG A 856 -7.14 60.97 0.28
N ARG A 857 -6.09 60.25 -0.16
CA ARG A 857 -4.66 60.65 -0.38
C ARG A 857 -3.95 61.53 0.67
N GLY A 858 -2.88 60.99 1.26
CA GLY A 858 -1.79 61.78 1.86
C GLY A 858 -0.53 60.96 2.14
N ARG A 859 0.50 61.06 1.28
CA ARG A 859 1.83 60.43 1.47
C ARG A 859 2.80 61.52 1.90
N HIS A 860 3.47 61.41 3.06
CA HIS A 860 4.62 62.26 3.37
C HIS A 860 5.68 61.60 4.29
N HIS A 861 6.93 61.73 3.88
CA HIS A 861 8.14 61.45 4.68
C HIS A 861 8.60 62.72 5.43
N MET A 862 9.21 62.54 6.62
CA MET A 862 10.51 63.09 7.09
C MET A 862 10.92 62.27 8.35
N ASN A 863 12.15 61.74 8.51
CA ASN A 863 13.43 62.38 8.87
C ASN A 863 13.36 63.24 10.17
N ARG A 864 14.30 63.17 11.14
CA ARG A 864 15.73 62.77 11.10
C ARG A 864 16.35 62.60 12.52
N GLN A 865 17.36 61.72 12.70
CA GLN A 865 18.55 61.81 13.61
C GLN A 865 18.37 61.89 15.16
N ASN A 866 19.31 61.47 16.05
CA ASN A 866 20.68 60.94 15.91
C ASN A 866 21.18 60.15 17.17
N GLY A 867 22.01 59.09 16.96
CA GLY A 867 23.22 58.69 17.74
C GLY A 867 23.10 58.08 19.17
N GLY A 868 23.87 57.06 19.58
CA GLY A 868 24.92 56.25 18.92
C GLY A 868 25.39 55.02 19.75
N SER A 869 26.20 54.13 19.17
CA SER A 869 26.69 52.82 19.69
C SER A 869 28.17 52.90 20.19
N PRO A 870 28.92 51.82 20.56
CA PRO A 870 28.64 50.37 20.70
C PRO A 870 29.15 49.78 22.08
N PRO A 871 29.37 48.45 22.30
CA PRO A 871 30.37 47.60 21.63
C PRO A 871 29.85 46.29 21.02
N LEU A 872 30.70 45.72 20.17
CA LEU A 872 30.48 44.63 19.20
C LEU A 872 30.26 43.23 19.81
N THR A 873 29.41 42.43 19.16
CA THR A 873 29.34 40.97 19.27
C THR A 873 30.43 40.27 18.44
N PRO A 874 30.86 39.04 18.82
CA PRO A 874 31.73 38.23 17.98
C PRO A 874 30.97 37.64 16.78
N ASN A 875 31.46 37.87 15.56
CA ASN A 875 30.93 37.24 14.36
C ASN A 875 31.27 35.74 14.33
N TYR A 876 30.25 34.88 14.26
CA TYR A 876 30.43 33.49 13.86
C TYR A 876 30.33 33.39 12.34
N THR A 877 31.48 33.41 11.67
CA THR A 877 31.59 33.22 10.23
C THR A 877 31.26 31.76 9.90
N VAL A 878 30.29 31.52 9.00
CA VAL A 878 30.09 30.18 8.44
C VAL A 878 31.40 29.72 7.79
N PRO A 879 31.94 28.52 8.11
CA PRO A 879 33.13 28.01 7.45
C PRO A 879 32.78 27.72 5.99
N ARG A 880 33.17 28.65 5.11
CA ARG A 880 33.14 28.50 3.66
C ARG A 880 33.81 27.17 3.33
N GLN A 881 33.07 26.22 2.74
CA GLN A 881 33.63 24.94 2.30
C GLN A 881 34.87 25.24 1.45
N VAL A 882 36.03 24.84 1.96
CA VAL A 882 37.28 24.94 1.21
C VAL A 882 37.18 23.88 0.12
N LYS A 883 36.86 24.31 -1.10
CA LYS A 883 37.05 23.47 -2.28
C LYS A 883 38.53 23.12 -2.35
N VAL A 884 38.88 21.90 -1.94
CA VAL A 884 40.23 21.36 -2.09
C VAL A 884 40.61 21.53 -3.56
N PRO A 885 41.71 22.22 -3.88
CA PRO A 885 42.06 22.46 -5.27
C PRO A 885 42.23 21.13 -6.02
N ILE A 886 41.55 21.01 -7.16
CA ILE A 886 41.67 19.87 -8.09
C ILE A 886 43.13 19.69 -8.54
N ILE A 887 43.87 20.79 -8.58
CA ILE A 887 45.32 20.96 -8.70
C ILE A 887 45.67 22.18 -7.81
N ASP A 888 46.74 22.14 -7.01
CA ASP A 888 47.19 23.27 -6.16
C ASP A 888 47.80 24.45 -6.95
N ALA A 889 47.38 24.67 -8.19
CA ALA A 889 47.84 25.75 -9.06
C ALA A 889 46.67 26.65 -9.46
N GLU A 890 46.85 27.97 -9.34
CA GLU A 890 45.88 28.91 -9.90
C GLU A 890 45.91 28.88 -11.44
N PRO A 891 44.75 28.75 -12.10
CA PRO A 891 44.66 28.72 -13.55
C PRO A 891 45.10 30.06 -14.14
N GLU A 892 45.96 29.98 -15.16
CA GLU A 892 46.44 31.13 -15.93
C GLU A 892 45.31 31.79 -16.72
N THR A 893 44.31 31.01 -17.12
CA THR A 893 43.10 31.51 -17.76
C THR A 893 41.92 30.64 -17.34
N THR A 894 40.77 31.29 -17.06
CA THR A 894 39.51 30.61 -16.79
C THR A 894 38.43 31.08 -17.76
N ILE A 895 37.91 30.18 -18.60
CA ILE A 895 36.72 30.44 -19.42
C ILE A 895 35.51 30.29 -18.49
N GLY A 896 34.87 31.42 -18.17
CA GLY A 896 33.73 31.46 -17.24
C GLY A 896 32.47 30.78 -17.80
N ALA A 897 31.56 30.37 -16.90
CA ALA A 897 30.41 29.52 -17.27
C ALA A 897 29.35 30.16 -18.18
N ALA A 898 29.36 31.48 -18.36
CA ALA A 898 28.50 32.18 -19.32
C ALA A 898 29.21 32.48 -20.65
N VAL A 899 30.43 31.98 -20.84
CA VAL A 899 31.27 32.26 -22.01
C VAL A 899 31.24 31.07 -22.97
N LYS A 900 30.96 31.33 -24.24
CA LYS A 900 31.17 30.40 -25.35
C LYS A 900 32.28 30.95 -26.25
N MET A 901 33.30 30.15 -26.57
CA MET A 901 34.41 30.53 -27.43
C MET A 901 34.61 29.53 -28.57
N LYS A 902 35.03 30.02 -29.74
CA LYS A 902 35.37 29.19 -30.90
C LYS A 902 36.70 29.63 -31.51
N GLY A 903 37.65 28.72 -31.71
CA GLY A 903 38.96 29.05 -32.33
C GLY A 903 40.11 28.11 -31.94
N GLU A 904 41.35 28.59 -32.13
CA GLU A 904 42.56 27.92 -31.63
C GLU A 904 43.08 28.67 -30.39
N LEU A 905 43.37 27.94 -29.31
CA LEU A 905 43.82 28.48 -28.03
C LEU A 905 45.09 27.78 -27.56
N SER A 906 46.10 28.58 -27.24
CA SER A 906 47.37 28.11 -26.65
C SER A 906 47.56 28.75 -25.27
N PHE A 907 48.14 28.01 -24.34
CA PHE A 907 48.42 28.42 -22.96
C PHE A 907 49.68 27.71 -22.45
N GLU A 908 50.31 28.17 -21.36
CA GLU A 908 51.58 27.56 -20.90
C GLU A 908 51.42 26.70 -19.64
N ARG A 909 50.62 27.14 -18.65
CA ARG A 909 50.54 26.49 -17.33
C ARG A 909 49.26 25.67 -17.12
N LEU A 910 48.13 26.34 -16.96
CA LEU A 910 46.86 25.71 -16.57
C LEU A 910 45.67 26.50 -17.12
N LEU A 911 44.86 25.84 -17.95
CA LEU A 911 43.57 26.34 -18.45
C LEU A 911 42.42 25.70 -17.67
N ARG A 912 41.45 26.51 -17.23
CA ARG A 912 40.18 26.04 -16.68
C ARG A 912 39.02 26.43 -17.58
N ILE A 913 38.14 25.48 -17.88
CA ILE A 913 36.93 25.70 -18.69
C ILE A 913 35.70 25.38 -17.84
N GLU A 914 34.90 26.40 -17.54
CA GLU A 914 33.59 26.29 -16.88
C GLU A 914 32.43 26.61 -17.84
N GLY A 915 32.72 27.14 -19.03
CA GLY A 915 31.77 27.41 -20.12
C GLY A 915 32.01 26.50 -21.33
N GLU A 916 31.73 26.98 -22.55
CA GLU A 916 31.90 26.17 -23.77
C GLU A 916 33.10 26.63 -24.61
N PHE A 917 33.91 25.68 -25.08
CA PHE A 917 34.98 25.93 -26.05
C PHE A 917 34.86 24.95 -27.24
N GLU A 918 34.84 25.48 -28.46
CA GLU A 918 34.87 24.70 -29.69
C GLU A 918 36.16 25.00 -30.50
N GLY A 919 36.94 23.98 -30.83
CA GLY A 919 38.12 24.11 -31.69
C GLY A 919 39.36 23.43 -31.11
N LYS A 920 40.53 24.02 -31.34
CA LYS A 920 41.82 23.36 -31.12
C LYS A 920 42.55 23.93 -29.92
N LEU A 921 42.90 23.05 -28.98
CA LEU A 921 43.79 23.40 -27.86
C LEU A 921 45.22 22.95 -28.20
N ASN A 922 46.20 23.85 -28.07
CA ASN A 922 47.60 23.55 -28.35
C ASN A 922 48.49 23.99 -27.18
N SER A 923 48.81 23.06 -26.28
CA SER A 923 49.57 23.36 -25.06
C SER A 923 50.26 22.11 -24.49
N LYS A 924 51.32 22.34 -23.70
CA LYS A 924 51.97 21.34 -22.83
C LYS A 924 51.60 21.47 -21.35
N GLY A 925 50.67 22.38 -21.04
CA GLY A 925 50.16 22.62 -19.69
C GLY A 925 49.14 21.56 -19.26
N SER A 926 48.43 21.88 -18.17
CA SER A 926 47.33 21.06 -17.65
C SER A 926 45.97 21.69 -17.97
N LEU A 927 44.92 20.87 -18.04
CA LEU A 927 43.56 21.29 -18.37
C LEU A 927 42.56 20.83 -17.30
N VAL A 928 41.69 21.73 -16.87
CA VAL A 928 40.55 21.42 -15.99
C VAL A 928 39.25 21.78 -16.68
N ILE A 929 38.42 20.78 -16.97
CA ILE A 929 37.03 20.99 -17.37
C ILE A 929 36.17 20.86 -16.11
N GLY A 930 35.57 21.98 -15.69
CA GLY A 930 34.71 22.04 -14.51
C GLY A 930 33.27 21.58 -14.79
N THR A 931 32.42 21.66 -13.77
CA THR A 931 31.08 21.03 -13.76
C THR A 931 30.11 21.58 -14.80
N ARG A 932 30.36 22.80 -15.31
CA ARG A 932 29.60 23.40 -16.43
C ARG A 932 30.41 23.49 -17.73
N GLY A 933 31.65 23.00 -17.71
CA GLY A 933 32.56 23.06 -18.84
C GLY A 933 32.21 22.06 -19.92
N ALA A 934 32.16 22.52 -21.18
CA ALA A 934 32.09 21.67 -22.35
C ALA A 934 33.22 22.01 -23.35
N LEU A 935 33.93 20.98 -23.81
CA LEU A 935 34.98 21.10 -24.83
C LEU A 935 34.60 20.28 -26.05
N LEU A 936 34.49 20.93 -27.21
CA LEU A 936 34.29 20.31 -28.51
C LEU A 936 35.59 20.45 -29.30
N GLY A 937 36.44 19.43 -29.23
CA GLY A 937 37.80 19.47 -29.78
C GLY A 937 38.69 18.35 -29.22
N ASN A 938 39.74 18.00 -29.98
CA ASN A 938 40.75 17.05 -29.50
C ASN A 938 41.65 17.70 -28.44
N VAL A 939 42.13 16.89 -27.51
CA VAL A 939 43.05 17.28 -26.43
C VAL A 939 44.35 16.53 -26.60
N ASP A 940 45.32 17.18 -27.25
CA ASP A 940 46.62 16.58 -27.59
C ASP A 940 47.77 17.26 -26.84
N ASN A 941 48.84 16.51 -26.56
CA ASN A 941 50.13 16.98 -26.01
C ASN A 941 50.11 17.58 -24.59
N MET A 942 49.01 17.46 -23.85
CA MET A 942 48.88 17.96 -22.47
C MET A 942 49.39 16.95 -21.42
N LYS A 943 49.90 17.47 -20.30
CA LYS A 943 50.43 16.64 -19.20
C LYS A 943 49.31 16.01 -18.38
N GLU A 944 48.50 16.84 -17.73
CA GLU A 944 47.40 16.36 -16.88
C GLU A 944 46.07 16.99 -17.29
N VAL A 945 45.06 16.16 -17.46
CA VAL A 945 43.69 16.59 -17.76
C VAL A 945 42.75 16.06 -16.68
N TYR A 946 41.98 16.98 -16.10
CA TYR A 946 40.96 16.68 -15.09
C TYR A 946 39.60 17.10 -15.62
N VAL A 947 38.67 16.16 -15.74
CA VAL A 947 37.27 16.43 -16.09
C VAL A 947 36.46 16.18 -14.82
N THR A 948 35.72 17.19 -14.37
CA THR A 948 35.06 17.22 -13.07
C THR A 948 33.60 17.64 -13.27
N GLY A 949 32.76 16.67 -13.66
CA GLY A 949 31.36 16.88 -14.06
C GLY A 949 31.12 17.57 -15.41
N GLY A 950 32.20 18.02 -16.07
CA GLY A 950 32.12 18.58 -17.42
C GLY A 950 32.16 17.51 -18.53
N ARG A 951 32.09 17.98 -19.78
CA ARG A 951 32.01 17.16 -20.99
C ARG A 951 33.14 17.45 -21.98
N ILE A 952 33.73 16.41 -22.56
CA ILE A 952 34.62 16.51 -23.73
C ILE A 952 34.02 15.71 -24.89
N VAL A 953 34.01 16.30 -26.08
CA VAL A 953 33.67 15.67 -27.36
C VAL A 953 34.87 15.83 -28.30
N GLY A 954 35.64 14.76 -28.48
CA GLY A 954 36.93 14.76 -29.15
C GLY A 954 37.86 13.68 -28.60
N ASN A 955 38.90 13.32 -29.37
CA ASN A 955 39.92 12.38 -28.91
C ASN A 955 40.85 13.03 -27.86
N ILE A 956 41.35 12.24 -26.92
CA ILE A 956 42.24 12.70 -25.83
C ILE A 956 43.55 11.92 -25.90
N ASN A 957 44.68 12.60 -26.12
CA ASN A 957 46.02 12.02 -26.17
C ASN A 957 46.96 12.76 -25.20
N VAL A 958 47.08 12.25 -23.96
CA VAL A 958 47.65 12.98 -22.79
C VAL A 958 48.48 12.07 -21.88
N GLU A 959 49.31 12.61 -20.99
CA GLU A 959 50.05 11.73 -20.05
C GLU A 959 49.14 11.16 -18.95
N LYS A 960 48.29 11.99 -18.35
CA LYS A 960 47.40 11.61 -17.25
C LYS A 960 46.00 12.19 -17.43
N LEU A 961 44.99 11.32 -17.34
CA LEU A 961 43.57 11.69 -17.37
C LEU A 961 42.89 11.30 -16.06
N VAL A 962 42.10 12.22 -15.49
CA VAL A 962 41.28 11.98 -14.30
C VAL A 962 39.85 12.41 -14.59
N LEU A 963 38.91 11.47 -14.55
CA LEU A 963 37.47 11.68 -14.71
C LEU A 963 36.78 11.50 -13.35
N ARG A 964 36.04 12.52 -12.92
CA ARG A 964 35.31 12.55 -11.64
C ARG A 964 34.02 13.36 -11.71
N ASP A 965 33.20 13.25 -10.67
CA ASP A 965 31.94 13.99 -10.49
C ASP A 965 30.97 13.90 -11.69
N LYS A 966 30.78 12.70 -12.26
CA LYS A 966 29.95 12.44 -13.47
C LYS A 966 30.48 13.02 -14.78
N ALA A 967 31.81 13.20 -14.88
CA ALA A 967 32.49 13.60 -16.12
C ALA A 967 32.13 12.73 -17.33
N GLN A 968 32.04 13.36 -18.51
CA GLN A 968 31.67 12.69 -19.77
C GLN A 968 32.72 12.90 -20.85
N VAL A 969 33.15 11.82 -21.52
CA VAL A 969 34.08 11.86 -22.67
C VAL A 969 33.48 11.10 -23.85
N PHE A 970 33.37 11.75 -25.00
CA PHE A 970 32.91 11.17 -26.27
C PHE A 970 34.06 11.26 -27.29
N GLY A 971 34.83 10.18 -27.42
CA GLY A 971 36.05 10.12 -28.22
C GLY A 971 37.03 9.05 -27.71
N ASN A 972 38.05 8.74 -28.51
CA ASN A 972 39.06 7.76 -28.13
C ASN A 972 40.09 8.39 -27.18
N ILE A 973 40.54 7.61 -26.19
CA ILE A 973 41.48 8.05 -25.16
C ILE A 973 42.79 7.26 -25.31
N THR A 974 43.91 7.95 -25.48
CA THR A 974 45.27 7.41 -25.38
C THR A 974 45.98 8.08 -24.21
N ALA A 975 46.40 7.34 -23.18
CA ALA A 975 47.06 7.95 -22.02
C ALA A 975 48.03 7.03 -21.29
N LYS A 976 49.01 7.59 -20.56
CA LYS A 976 49.93 6.79 -19.71
C LYS A 976 49.24 6.33 -18.43
N THR A 977 48.38 7.16 -17.87
CA THR A 977 47.58 6.84 -16.67
C THR A 977 46.16 7.39 -16.79
N VAL A 978 45.18 6.62 -16.34
CA VAL A 978 43.77 7.03 -16.29
C VAL A 978 43.17 6.68 -14.94
N LYS A 979 42.51 7.64 -14.28
CA LYS A 979 41.61 7.41 -13.14
C LYS A 979 40.19 7.76 -13.57
N ILE A 980 39.25 6.83 -13.39
CA ILE A 980 37.82 7.05 -13.64
C ILE A 980 37.07 6.73 -12.35
N GLU A 981 36.33 7.70 -11.84
CA GLU A 981 35.45 7.50 -10.67
C GLU A 981 34.08 6.98 -11.10
N PRO A 982 33.28 6.39 -10.18
CA PRO A 982 31.93 5.91 -10.49
C PRO A 982 31.07 6.99 -11.17
N GLU A 983 30.07 6.54 -11.93
CA GLU A 983 29.12 7.38 -12.68
C GLU A 983 29.72 8.27 -13.79
N CYS A 984 31.03 8.21 -14.06
CA CYS A 984 31.63 8.87 -15.23
C CYS A 984 31.36 8.09 -16.52
N ILE A 985 31.13 8.80 -17.63
CA ILE A 985 30.77 8.23 -18.94
C ILE A 985 31.96 8.35 -19.91
N VAL A 986 32.34 7.24 -20.54
CA VAL A 986 33.30 7.24 -21.66
C VAL A 986 32.70 6.48 -22.85
N VAL A 987 32.61 7.13 -23.99
CA VAL A 987 32.14 6.56 -25.27
C VAL A 987 33.27 6.66 -26.29
N GLY A 988 34.04 5.58 -26.42
CA GLY A 988 35.19 5.48 -27.32
C GLY A 988 36.12 4.32 -26.94
N ARG A 989 37.20 4.12 -27.70
CA ARG A 989 38.26 3.15 -27.35
C ARG A 989 39.24 3.78 -26.38
N ILE A 990 39.65 3.03 -25.34
CA ILE A 990 40.65 3.45 -24.37
C ILE A 990 41.93 2.64 -24.59
N ASN A 991 43.06 3.31 -24.74
CA ASN A 991 44.39 2.74 -24.89
C ASN A 991 45.30 3.30 -23.79
N VAL A 992 45.43 2.56 -22.68
CA VAL A 992 46.29 2.97 -21.55
C VAL A 992 47.63 2.26 -21.66
N ASN A 993 48.70 3.01 -21.94
CA ASN A 993 50.01 2.41 -22.18
C ASN A 993 51.16 3.39 -21.84
N PRO A 994 52.35 2.89 -21.42
CA PRO A 994 53.45 3.74 -20.96
C PRO A 994 54.13 4.58 -22.07
N GLN A 995 53.86 4.26 -23.35
CA GLN A 995 54.40 4.93 -24.53
C GLN A 995 53.45 6.00 -25.10
N ALA A 996 52.26 6.21 -24.50
CA ALA A 996 51.32 7.25 -24.91
C ALA A 996 52.01 8.63 -25.04
N PRO A 997 51.74 9.42 -26.11
CA PRO A 997 50.57 9.33 -26.98
C PRO A 997 50.63 8.28 -28.10
N GLU A 998 51.72 7.53 -28.27
CA GLU A 998 51.74 6.39 -29.20
C GLU A 998 50.70 5.34 -28.78
N ARG A 999 50.01 4.73 -29.76
CA ARG A 999 49.01 3.69 -29.52
C ARG A 999 49.64 2.32 -29.61
N ILE A 1000 49.28 1.42 -28.69
CA ILE A 1000 49.71 0.02 -28.73
C ILE A 1000 48.54 -0.87 -29.16
N ASN A 1001 48.76 -1.80 -30.10
CA ASN A 1001 47.74 -2.77 -30.53
C ASN A 1001 47.59 -3.95 -29.54
N GLU A 1002 46.63 -4.83 -29.80
CA GLU A 1002 46.39 -6.05 -29.00
C GLU A 1002 47.57 -7.04 -28.97
N LYS A 1003 48.60 -6.84 -29.81
CA LYS A 1003 49.84 -7.64 -29.85
C LYS A 1003 51.01 -6.99 -29.10
N GLY A 1004 50.85 -5.79 -28.56
CA GLY A 1004 51.92 -5.06 -27.87
C GLY A 1004 52.82 -4.21 -28.77
N GLU A 1005 52.45 -3.98 -30.03
CA GLU A 1005 53.22 -3.22 -31.02
C GLU A 1005 52.71 -1.77 -31.14
N ILE A 1006 53.63 -0.81 -31.34
CA ILE A 1006 53.27 0.59 -31.62
C ILE A 1006 52.61 0.69 -33.00
N VAL A 1007 51.39 1.23 -33.02
CA VAL A 1007 50.65 1.57 -34.23
C VAL A 1007 50.86 3.04 -34.55
N LYS A 1008 51.45 3.32 -35.71
CA LYS A 1008 51.39 4.65 -36.31
C LYS A 1008 50.04 4.77 -37.01
N ASP A 1009 49.24 5.78 -36.64
CA ASP A 1009 48.02 6.09 -37.35
C ASP A 1009 48.37 6.56 -38.79
N ASP A 1010 47.80 5.93 -39.82
CA ASP A 1010 47.91 6.39 -41.21
C ASP A 1010 47.18 7.74 -41.40
N PRO A 1011 47.62 8.60 -42.34
CA PRO A 1011 46.98 9.89 -42.58
C PRO A 1011 45.53 9.73 -43.08
N PRO A 1012 44.61 10.65 -42.70
CA PRO A 1012 43.21 10.53 -43.03
C PRO A 1012 42.96 10.89 -44.50
N ASP A 1013 42.49 9.94 -45.32
CA ASP A 1013 42.13 10.21 -46.71
C ASP A 1013 40.88 9.48 -47.21
N SER A 1014 40.19 10.13 -48.14
CA SER A 1014 39.10 9.67 -49.00
C SER A 1014 37.77 9.21 -48.35
N THR A 1015 36.76 10.06 -48.56
CA THR A 1015 35.33 9.72 -48.52
C THR A 1015 34.97 8.52 -49.43
N PRO A 1016 34.08 7.60 -49.02
CA PRO A 1016 33.39 6.70 -49.94
C PRO A 1016 32.28 7.45 -50.68
N SER A 1017 32.14 7.18 -51.98
CA SER A 1017 31.13 7.78 -52.86
C SER A 1017 29.78 7.05 -52.84
N SER A 1018 28.73 7.81 -53.21
CA SER A 1018 27.37 7.41 -53.64
C SER A 1018 26.53 6.57 -52.67
#